data_AF-A0A9Q0VVP8-F1
#
_entry.id   AF-A0A9Q0VVP8-F1
#
_cell.length_a   1.000
_cell.length_b   1.000
_cell.length_c   1.000
_cell.angle_alpha   90.00
_cell.angle_beta   90.00
_cell.angle_gamma   90.00
#
_symmetry.space_group_name_H-M   'P 1'
#
loop_
_entity.id
_entity.type
_entity.pdbx_description
1 polymer ?
#
loop_
_entity_poly.entity_id
_entity_poly.type
_entity_poly.pdbx_seq_one_letter_code
_entity_poly.pdbx_strand_id
1 'polypeptide(L)'
;MRSLKFPEGCKGTQVYAINPTGGEGGGGGGCGGKVGEKFLQHLQDLRVNSIRTKSNRNSHPPTNQTSRTNVPVESLLPAGFPTVDLMEPQIESCLKSVDFVESLAAVYKKVESSSQFEKSERFLEQCAVFKGLCDPKLVRSSLRSARQHAVDVHSKVVLASWLRFERREDELIGLSAMDCCGRNLECPRACLVPGYDPESVNDPCVCSRGELEGDVLMGDGGECSTSNIDEVHGGGGGGDGDDDDDCDMSFCIGDDEIRCVRCNVASLSRPFRAMLYGEFKESRREKINFSQNGISAEGMRAAMIFSRTKKLGSFELKIVLELLSLANRFFCEELKSACDAHLASLVCDLEEAMMLIEYGLEEDAYLLVAACLQVILRELPFSMHNPYVMKLFCGSEGRERLASVGHASFLLYYFLSQIAMEEEIKSNNTVMLLERLGECATEDWQKQLAYHQLGVVMLERTEYKDAQKWFEEAVEAGHVYSSVGVARAKYNRGHKYSAYKMMNSLISDHTPVGWMYQERSLYCTGKEKLMDLNTATELDPTLSFPYKCRAVLLVQENKLESAISELNKIIGFKVSPDCLELRAWISIVLEDYEGALRDVRALLTLDPNYMMFYGKKHGDQLVELLRPLVQQYSQADCWMQLYDRWSSVDDIGSLAVVHQMLANDSRKSLLWFRQSLLLLR
;
A
#
# COMPACT_ATOMS: atom_id res chain seq x y z
N MET A 1 -12.38 5.59 -45.34
CA MET A 1 -13.40 4.58 -44.96
C MET A 1 -12.72 3.27 -44.63
N ARG A 2 -12.52 3.00 -43.35
CA ARG A 2 -12.72 1.71 -42.67
C ARG A 2 -12.55 2.01 -41.19
N SER A 3 -13.69 2.05 -40.51
CA SER A 3 -13.86 2.24 -39.09
C SER A 3 -13.25 1.06 -38.34
N LEU A 4 -12.30 1.32 -37.46
CA LEU A 4 -11.94 0.41 -36.38
C LEU A 4 -12.55 0.95 -35.10
N LYS A 5 -13.55 0.23 -34.60
CA LYS A 5 -14.24 0.48 -33.36
C LYS A 5 -13.28 0.14 -32.21
N PHE A 6 -13.01 1.12 -31.35
CA PHE A 6 -12.45 0.87 -30.03
C PHE A 6 -13.51 0.18 -29.18
N PRO A 7 -13.21 -0.92 -28.46
CA PRO A 7 -14.03 -1.35 -27.35
C PRO A 7 -13.83 -0.38 -26.19
N GLU A 8 -14.92 0.21 -25.72
CA GLU A 8 -15.02 0.93 -24.47
C GLU A 8 -14.61 0.01 -23.31
N GLY A 9 -13.62 0.44 -22.53
CA GLY A 9 -13.09 -0.36 -21.43
C GLY A 9 -12.08 0.41 -20.59
N CYS A 10 -12.42 1.63 -20.16
CA CYS A 10 -11.68 2.35 -19.13
C CYS A 10 -12.67 2.65 -18.00
N LYS A 11 -12.68 1.78 -16.97
CA LYS A 11 -13.21 2.13 -15.66
C LYS A 11 -12.02 2.51 -14.80
N GLY A 12 -11.95 3.79 -14.45
CA GLY A 12 -11.00 4.30 -13.48
C GLY A 12 -11.24 3.70 -12.10
N THR A 13 -10.18 3.80 -11.30
CA THR A 13 -10.11 3.51 -9.88
C THR A 13 -11.36 4.01 -9.17
N GLN A 14 -12.17 3.07 -8.68
CA GLN A 14 -13.31 3.35 -7.82
C GLN A 14 -12.77 3.76 -6.46
N VAL A 15 -12.70 5.06 -6.20
CA VAL A 15 -12.71 5.56 -4.82
C VAL A 15 -14.14 5.34 -4.31
N TYR A 16 -14.29 4.45 -3.32
CA TYR A 16 -15.58 4.13 -2.71
C TYR A 16 -16.23 5.40 -2.15
N ALA A 17 -17.24 5.89 -2.88
CA ALA A 17 -18.19 6.86 -2.36
C ALA A 17 -19.02 6.18 -1.26
N ILE A 18 -18.86 6.64 -0.02
CA ILE A 18 -19.74 6.29 1.09
C ILE A 18 -21.13 6.87 0.77
N ASN A 19 -22.03 6.03 0.27
CA ASN A 19 -23.47 6.31 0.23
C ASN A 19 -24.09 5.87 1.57
N PRO A 20 -24.72 6.77 2.34
CA PRO A 20 -25.58 6.36 3.44
C PRO A 20 -26.98 6.06 2.89
N THR A 21 -27.28 4.79 2.60
CA THR A 21 -28.66 4.35 2.38
C THR A 21 -29.24 3.79 3.67
N GLY A 22 -30.29 4.44 4.17
CA GLY A 22 -30.94 4.15 5.44
C GLY A 22 -31.71 2.83 5.46
N GLY A 23 -31.68 2.20 6.63
CA GLY A 23 -32.71 1.28 7.09
C GLY A 23 -33.57 1.99 8.13
N GLU A 24 -34.87 2.09 7.86
CA GLU A 24 -35.88 2.52 8.83
C GLU A 24 -35.98 1.51 9.98
N GLY A 25 -35.96 1.99 11.23
CA GLY A 25 -36.14 1.13 12.39
C GLY A 25 -35.99 1.85 13.74
N GLY A 26 -37.01 2.60 14.15
CA GLY A 26 -37.45 2.72 15.55
C GLY A 26 -36.59 3.48 16.59
N GLY A 27 -36.97 4.75 16.83
CA GLY A 27 -37.18 5.30 18.18
C GLY A 27 -35.97 5.64 19.07
N GLY A 28 -35.59 6.93 19.10
CA GLY A 28 -34.76 7.51 20.16
C GLY A 28 -34.48 8.99 19.93
N GLY A 29 -35.17 9.87 20.67
CA GLY A 29 -35.13 11.32 20.47
C GLY A 29 -33.78 11.98 20.81
N GLY A 30 -33.33 12.87 19.93
CA GLY A 30 -32.18 13.75 20.14
C GLY A 30 -32.38 15.07 19.39
N CYS A 31 -32.37 16.17 20.14
CA CYS A 31 -32.69 17.52 19.68
C CYS A 31 -31.55 18.09 18.81
N GLY A 32 -31.76 18.24 17.50
CA GLY A 32 -30.72 18.79 16.60
C GLY A 32 -31.20 19.01 15.17
N GLY A 33 -32.24 19.83 14.96
CA GLY A 33 -32.85 19.99 13.63
C GLY A 33 -33.36 21.39 13.28
N LYS A 34 -33.02 22.44 14.04
CA LYS A 34 -33.61 23.79 13.85
C LYS A 34 -32.64 24.90 13.44
N VAL A 35 -31.37 24.58 13.17
CA VAL A 35 -30.35 25.60 12.83
C VAL A 35 -30.19 25.78 11.31
N GLY A 36 -30.31 24.71 10.51
CA GLY A 36 -30.13 24.76 9.05
C GLY A 36 -31.22 25.52 8.29
N GLU A 37 -32.49 25.34 8.66
CA GLU A 37 -33.61 26.09 8.05
C GLU A 37 -33.56 27.59 8.39
N LYS A 38 -33.14 27.93 9.62
CA LYS A 38 -32.98 29.33 10.04
C LYS A 38 -31.86 30.03 9.27
N PHE A 39 -30.81 29.31 8.87
CA PHE A 39 -29.70 29.88 8.09
C PHE A 39 -30.11 30.15 6.63
N LEU A 40 -30.88 29.25 6.01
CA LEU A 40 -31.49 29.47 4.68
C LEU A 40 -32.48 30.65 4.69
N GLN A 41 -33.28 30.78 5.75
CA GLN A 41 -34.16 31.94 5.94
C GLN A 41 -33.35 33.24 6.12
N HIS A 42 -32.23 33.19 6.86
CA HIS A 42 -31.35 34.34 7.07
C HIS A 42 -30.62 34.78 5.79
N LEU A 43 -30.29 33.84 4.90
CA LEU A 43 -29.75 34.11 3.56
C LEU A 43 -30.77 34.82 2.64
N GLN A 44 -32.07 34.51 2.78
CA GLN A 44 -33.13 35.25 2.09
C GLN A 44 -33.27 36.69 2.62
N ASP A 45 -33.06 36.92 3.91
CA ASP A 45 -33.06 38.26 4.51
C ASP A 45 -31.82 39.10 4.11
N LEU A 46 -30.67 38.46 3.89
CA LEU A 46 -29.45 39.13 3.42
C LEU A 46 -29.58 39.71 2.01
N ARG A 47 -30.41 39.09 1.14
CA ARG A 47 -30.75 39.61 -0.20
C ARG A 47 -31.46 40.97 -0.17
N VAL A 48 -32.13 41.31 0.93
CA VAL A 48 -32.93 42.54 1.05
C VAL A 48 -32.08 43.74 1.46
N ASN A 49 -30.92 43.52 2.10
CA ASN A 49 -30.16 44.60 2.75
C ASN A 49 -28.90 45.10 2.02
N SER A 50 -28.47 44.50 0.90
CA SER A 50 -27.22 44.90 0.21
C SER A 50 -27.36 45.99 -0.88
N ILE A 51 -28.55 46.58 -1.10
CA ILE A 51 -28.73 47.61 -2.13
C ILE A 51 -28.82 49.02 -1.50
N ARG A 52 -27.66 49.63 -1.19
CA ARG A 52 -27.37 51.07 -1.42
C ARG A 52 -26.03 51.49 -0.82
N THR A 53 -25.03 51.66 -1.66
CA THR A 53 -24.00 52.71 -1.49
C THR A 53 -23.64 53.27 -2.86
N LYS A 54 -24.00 54.53 -3.09
CA LYS A 54 -23.70 55.30 -4.29
C LYS A 54 -22.21 55.69 -4.30
N SER A 55 -21.50 55.38 -5.37
CA SER A 55 -20.27 56.09 -5.75
C SER A 55 -20.34 56.41 -7.24
N ASN A 56 -20.41 57.71 -7.54
CA ASN A 56 -20.38 58.30 -8.87
C ASN A 56 -18.97 58.18 -9.45
N ARG A 57 -18.81 57.56 -10.62
CA ARG A 57 -17.84 57.98 -11.63
C ARG A 57 -18.24 57.50 -13.02
N ASN A 58 -18.47 58.47 -13.90
CA ASN A 58 -18.83 58.32 -15.30
C ASN A 58 -17.66 57.79 -16.12
N SER A 59 -17.87 56.68 -16.83
CA SER A 59 -17.34 56.43 -18.18
C SER A 59 -18.12 55.28 -18.82
N HIS A 60 -18.74 55.53 -19.98
CA HIS A 60 -19.59 54.60 -20.72
C HIS A 60 -18.88 53.32 -21.17
N PRO A 61 -19.54 52.14 -21.15
CA PRO A 61 -19.01 50.89 -21.72
C PRO A 61 -19.52 50.66 -23.16
N PRO A 62 -18.91 49.77 -23.97
CA PRO A 62 -19.59 49.21 -25.12
C PRO A 62 -20.53 48.09 -24.64
N THR A 63 -21.76 48.18 -25.12
CA THR A 63 -22.86 47.24 -24.90
C THR A 63 -22.57 45.85 -25.48
N ASN A 64 -22.53 44.84 -24.61
CA ASN A 64 -22.98 43.49 -24.92
C ASN A 64 -23.89 43.02 -23.79
N GLN A 65 -25.20 43.09 -24.02
CA GLN A 65 -26.21 42.52 -23.14
C GLN A 65 -26.16 41.00 -23.28
N THR A 66 -25.46 40.32 -22.38
CA THR A 66 -25.78 38.92 -22.07
C THR A 66 -26.99 38.91 -21.15
N SER A 67 -28.11 38.38 -21.64
CA SER A 67 -29.27 38.04 -20.84
C SER A 67 -28.85 37.19 -19.64
N ARG A 68 -28.84 37.77 -18.43
CA ARG A 68 -28.64 37.03 -17.18
C ARG A 68 -29.79 36.03 -17.04
N THR A 69 -29.51 34.77 -17.34
CA THR A 69 -30.38 33.66 -16.96
C THR A 69 -30.36 33.59 -15.43
N ASN A 70 -31.48 33.89 -14.79
CA ASN A 70 -31.60 33.79 -13.33
C ASN A 70 -31.61 32.30 -12.93
N VAL A 71 -30.43 31.72 -12.76
CA VAL A 71 -30.26 30.40 -12.17
C VAL A 71 -30.52 30.54 -10.66
N PRO A 72 -31.53 29.85 -10.09
CA PRO A 72 -31.80 29.96 -8.65
C PRO A 72 -30.61 29.43 -7.84
N VAL A 73 -30.22 30.13 -6.76
CA VAL A 73 -29.08 29.74 -5.89
C VAL A 73 -29.27 28.34 -5.31
N GLU A 74 -30.52 27.94 -5.05
CA GLU A 74 -30.90 26.58 -4.63
C GLU A 74 -30.50 25.51 -5.65
N SER A 75 -30.49 25.87 -6.95
CA SER A 75 -30.01 24.98 -8.01
C SER A 75 -28.49 24.96 -8.14
N LEU A 76 -27.76 25.91 -7.52
CA LEU A 76 -26.29 25.90 -7.47
C LEU A 76 -25.79 25.18 -6.21
N LEU A 77 -26.45 25.40 -5.07
CA LEU A 77 -26.08 24.87 -3.75
C LEU A 77 -27.10 23.84 -3.23
N PRO A 78 -26.89 22.53 -3.45
CA PRO A 78 -27.79 21.46 -3.01
C PRO A 78 -27.64 21.08 -1.52
N ALA A 79 -26.64 21.63 -0.84
CA ALA A 79 -26.37 21.40 0.57
C ALA A 79 -26.12 22.73 1.30
N GLY A 80 -26.51 22.76 2.58
CA GLY A 80 -26.20 23.87 3.47
C GLY A 80 -24.71 24.05 3.69
N PHE A 81 -24.33 25.22 4.21
CA PHE A 81 -22.94 25.53 4.49
C PHE A 81 -22.33 24.53 5.48
N PRO A 82 -21.07 24.10 5.29
CA PRO A 82 -20.44 23.17 6.21
C PRO A 82 -20.38 23.65 7.66
N THR A 83 -20.78 22.77 8.58
CA THR A 83 -20.61 23.00 10.01
C THR A 83 -19.17 22.68 10.40
N VAL A 84 -18.66 23.37 11.43
CA VAL A 84 -17.29 23.17 11.94
C VAL A 84 -17.06 21.71 12.37
N ASP A 85 -18.09 21.03 12.83
CA ASP A 85 -18.05 19.63 13.29
C ASP A 85 -17.86 18.62 12.14
N LEU A 86 -18.16 18.99 10.89
CA LEU A 86 -17.92 18.16 9.71
C LEU A 86 -16.52 18.35 9.11
N MET A 87 -15.71 19.26 9.68
CA MET A 87 -14.37 19.58 9.18
C MET A 87 -13.24 18.96 9.98
N GLU A 88 -13.56 18.08 10.94
CA GLU A 88 -12.54 17.45 11.81
C GLU A 88 -11.39 16.87 10.96
N PRO A 89 -10.13 17.23 11.25
CA PRO A 89 -9.01 16.77 10.45
C PRO A 89 -8.84 15.27 10.66
N GLN A 90 -8.52 14.49 9.64
CA GLN A 90 -8.31 13.06 9.83
C GLN A 90 -7.06 12.77 10.68
N ILE A 91 -7.08 11.67 11.45
CA ILE A 91 -5.86 11.21 12.12
C ILE A 91 -4.97 10.58 11.04
N GLU A 92 -3.76 11.10 10.91
CA GLU A 92 -2.76 10.52 9.98
C GLU A 92 -2.42 9.10 10.43
N SER A 93 -2.45 8.12 9.53
CA SER A 93 -2.17 6.70 9.84
C SER A 93 -0.68 6.34 9.85
N CYS A 94 0.20 7.30 9.55
CA CYS A 94 1.65 7.14 9.52
C CYS A 94 2.31 7.52 10.87
N LEU A 95 3.61 7.22 11.00
CA LEU A 95 4.40 7.66 12.14
C LEU A 95 4.63 9.17 12.05
N LYS A 96 4.07 9.92 13.00
CA LYS A 96 4.23 11.37 13.08
C LYS A 96 5.01 11.73 14.34
N SER A 97 6.24 12.19 14.14
CA SER A 97 7.12 12.68 15.21
C SER A 97 6.86 14.16 15.53
N VAL A 98 7.12 14.56 16.78
CA VAL A 98 7.10 15.97 17.19
C VAL A 98 8.23 16.75 16.50
N ASP A 99 9.45 16.20 16.53
CA ASP A 99 10.59 16.72 15.77
C ASP A 99 10.89 15.77 14.60
N PHE A 100 10.39 16.14 13.43
CA PHE A 100 10.59 15.37 12.20
C PHE A 100 12.04 15.37 11.74
N VAL A 101 12.74 16.49 11.88
CA VAL A 101 14.13 16.63 11.40
C VAL A 101 15.05 15.77 12.26
N GLU A 102 14.87 15.81 13.58
CA GLU A 102 15.64 14.96 14.50
C GLU A 102 15.35 13.48 14.30
N SER A 103 14.07 13.10 14.15
CA SER A 103 13.67 11.71 13.90
C SER A 103 14.27 11.18 12.61
N LEU A 104 14.21 11.97 11.53
CA LEU A 104 14.80 11.61 10.24
C LEU A 104 16.33 11.49 10.36
N ALA A 105 16.99 12.44 11.02
CA ALA A 105 18.44 12.40 11.25
C ALA A 105 18.86 11.16 12.08
N ALA A 106 18.05 10.75 13.07
CA ALA A 106 18.28 9.55 13.85
C ALA A 106 18.19 8.29 12.97
N VAL A 107 17.19 8.19 12.10
CA VAL A 107 17.07 7.08 11.15
C VAL A 107 18.23 7.03 10.17
N TYR A 108 18.67 8.18 9.61
CA TYR A 108 19.85 8.21 8.74
C TYR A 108 21.12 7.73 9.46
N LYS A 109 21.37 8.19 10.68
CA LYS A 109 22.50 7.71 11.50
C LYS A 109 22.42 6.22 11.77
N LYS A 110 21.21 5.70 12.06
CA LYS A 110 20.98 4.25 12.21
C LYS A 110 21.36 3.51 10.93
N VAL A 111 20.88 3.95 9.76
CA VAL A 111 21.21 3.33 8.47
C VAL A 111 22.72 3.30 8.20
N GLU A 112 23.43 4.40 8.47
CA GLU A 112 24.89 4.49 8.27
C GLU A 112 25.68 3.58 9.22
N SER A 113 25.25 3.49 10.48
CA SER A 113 25.92 2.69 11.52
C SER A 113 25.59 1.19 11.50
N SER A 114 24.55 0.78 10.77
CA SER A 114 24.04 -0.59 10.78
C SER A 114 24.91 -1.55 9.96
N SER A 115 24.92 -2.82 10.38
CA SER A 115 25.55 -3.89 9.61
C SER A 115 24.83 -4.10 8.28
N GLN A 116 25.51 -4.71 7.30
CA GLN A 116 24.95 -4.90 5.95
C GLN A 116 23.63 -5.67 5.95
N PHE A 117 23.45 -6.64 6.86
CA PHE A 117 22.27 -7.48 6.97
C PHE A 117 21.07 -6.78 7.62
N GLU A 118 21.30 -5.76 8.44
CA GLU A 118 20.23 -4.99 9.12
C GLU A 118 19.73 -3.82 8.26
N LYS A 119 20.46 -3.44 7.21
CA LYS A 119 20.14 -2.27 6.39
C LYS A 119 18.75 -2.33 5.77
N SER A 120 18.30 -3.51 5.33
CA SER A 120 16.95 -3.68 4.75
C SER A 120 15.86 -3.18 5.70
N GLU A 121 15.91 -3.60 6.97
CA GLU A 121 14.94 -3.21 7.99
C GLU A 121 15.06 -1.72 8.36
N ARG A 122 16.27 -1.14 8.38
CA ARG A 122 16.44 0.30 8.63
C ARG A 122 15.89 1.16 7.50
N PHE A 123 16.01 0.71 6.25
CA PHE A 123 15.35 1.37 5.12
C PHE A 123 13.83 1.20 5.16
N LEU A 124 13.31 0.15 5.81
CA LEU A 124 11.87 0.03 6.08
C LEU A 124 11.40 1.02 7.16
N GLU A 125 12.17 1.23 8.24
CA GLU A 125 11.93 2.29 9.24
C GLU A 125 11.92 3.67 8.55
N GLN A 126 12.91 3.93 7.69
CA GLN A 126 12.98 5.16 6.89
C GLN A 126 11.76 5.34 5.97
N CYS A 127 11.29 4.26 5.34
CA CYS A 127 10.08 4.26 4.53
C CYS A 127 8.85 4.67 5.35
N ALA A 128 8.69 4.12 6.56
CA ALA A 128 7.59 4.48 7.46
C ALA A 128 7.60 5.95 7.86
N VAL A 129 8.78 6.55 8.06
CA VAL A 129 8.93 7.99 8.34
C VAL A 129 8.61 8.84 7.10
N PHE A 130 9.08 8.44 5.91
CA PHE A 130 8.80 9.19 4.67
C PHE A 130 7.33 9.20 4.27
N LYS A 131 6.55 8.19 4.66
CA LYS A 131 5.10 8.22 4.47
C LYS A 131 4.42 9.41 5.16
N GLY A 132 5.03 9.98 6.22
CA GLY A 132 4.57 11.22 6.85
C GLY A 132 4.70 12.47 5.98
N LEU A 133 5.56 12.46 4.96
CA LEU A 133 5.77 13.58 4.05
C LEU A 133 4.86 13.57 2.82
N CYS A 134 4.13 12.47 2.60
CA CYS A 134 3.29 12.25 1.42
C CYS A 134 4.04 12.39 0.08
N ASP A 135 5.36 12.15 0.04
CA ASP A 135 6.14 12.10 -1.20
C ASP A 135 6.40 10.64 -1.63
N PRO A 136 5.70 10.14 -2.68
CA PRO A 136 5.85 8.77 -3.13
C PRO A 136 7.26 8.45 -3.67
N LYS A 137 8.02 9.46 -4.12
CA LYS A 137 9.39 9.24 -4.64
C LYS A 137 10.35 8.86 -3.51
N LEU A 138 10.23 9.50 -2.35
CA LEU A 138 11.06 9.20 -1.17
C LEU A 138 10.75 7.81 -0.62
N VAL A 139 9.45 7.50 -0.48
CA VAL A 139 8.97 6.17 -0.06
C VAL A 139 9.52 5.10 -1.00
N ARG A 140 9.37 5.30 -2.32
CA ARG A 140 9.86 4.34 -3.32
C ARG A 140 11.38 4.22 -3.32
N SER A 141 12.11 5.32 -3.15
CA SER A 141 13.57 5.29 -3.03
C SER A 141 14.01 4.44 -1.83
N SER A 142 13.36 4.63 -0.68
CA SER A 142 13.64 3.86 0.53
C SER A 142 13.33 2.37 0.35
N LEU A 143 12.21 2.04 -0.29
CA LEU A 143 11.85 0.64 -0.61
C LEU A 143 12.86 -0.01 -1.58
N ARG A 144 13.39 0.75 -2.55
CA ARG A 144 14.45 0.26 -3.46
C ARG A 144 15.72 -0.06 -2.68
N SER A 145 16.13 0.81 -1.76
CA SER A 145 17.28 0.57 -0.89
C SER A 145 17.05 -0.61 0.05
N ALA A 146 15.84 -0.76 0.61
CA ALA A 146 15.47 -1.93 1.39
C ALA A 146 15.62 -3.22 0.56
N ARG A 147 15.06 -3.23 -0.67
CA ARG A 147 15.16 -4.38 -1.58
C ARG A 147 16.60 -4.67 -2.00
N GLN A 148 17.43 -3.64 -2.14
CA GLN A 148 18.84 -3.79 -2.49
C GLN A 148 19.62 -4.52 -1.40
N HIS A 149 19.26 -4.28 -0.14
CA HIS A 149 19.90 -4.90 1.01
C HIS A 149 19.18 -6.14 1.54
N ALA A 150 18.11 -6.60 0.88
CA ALA A 150 17.38 -7.80 1.27
C ALA A 150 18.19 -9.07 0.97
N VAL A 151 18.32 -9.94 1.97
CA VAL A 151 19.20 -11.12 1.94
C VAL A 151 18.37 -12.38 1.65
N ASP A 152 17.30 -12.56 2.40
CA ASP A 152 16.40 -13.71 2.31
C ASP A 152 15.39 -13.55 1.16
N VAL A 153 14.95 -14.69 0.63
CA VAL A 153 14.02 -14.74 -0.52
C VAL A 153 12.69 -14.10 -0.17
N HIS A 154 12.20 -14.34 1.05
CA HIS A 154 10.94 -13.77 1.53
C HIS A 154 10.92 -12.24 1.47
N SER A 155 11.91 -11.57 2.06
CA SER A 155 12.04 -10.11 2.03
C SER A 155 12.16 -9.58 0.60
N LYS A 156 12.92 -10.27 -0.26
CA LYS A 156 13.04 -9.90 -1.68
C LYS A 156 11.70 -9.95 -2.40
N VAL A 157 10.93 -11.02 -2.20
CA VAL A 157 9.61 -11.24 -2.79
C VAL A 157 8.63 -10.16 -2.32
N VAL A 158 8.55 -9.89 -1.02
CA VAL A 158 7.61 -8.89 -0.48
C VAL A 158 7.99 -7.49 -0.97
N LEU A 159 9.27 -7.09 -0.85
CA LEU A 159 9.70 -5.74 -1.25
C LEU A 159 9.60 -5.52 -2.76
N ALA A 160 9.88 -6.53 -3.59
CA ALA A 160 9.70 -6.43 -5.04
C ALA A 160 8.22 -6.29 -5.42
N SER A 161 7.34 -7.02 -4.75
CA SER A 161 5.88 -6.91 -4.95
C SER A 161 5.36 -5.55 -4.50
N TRP A 162 5.88 -5.03 -3.38
CA TRP A 162 5.55 -3.70 -2.89
C TRP A 162 6.03 -2.60 -3.86
N LEU A 163 7.26 -2.70 -4.36
CA LEU A 163 7.77 -1.78 -5.38
C LEU A 163 6.92 -1.79 -6.66
N ARG A 164 6.39 -2.96 -7.05
CA ARG A 164 5.45 -3.07 -8.16
C ARG A 164 4.11 -2.38 -7.83
N PHE A 165 3.56 -2.58 -6.65
CA PHE A 165 2.31 -1.94 -6.22
C PHE A 165 2.41 -0.40 -6.19
N GLU A 166 3.53 0.14 -5.72
CA GLU A 166 3.77 1.59 -5.70
C GLU A 166 3.99 2.19 -7.12
N ARG A 167 4.16 1.36 -8.15
CA ARG A 167 4.06 1.81 -9.56
C ARG A 167 2.60 2.02 -9.89
N ARG A 168 2.08 3.22 -9.61
CA ARG A 168 0.79 3.67 -10.15
C ARG A 168 0.86 3.79 -11.68
N GLU A 169 -0.30 3.93 -12.32
CA GLU A 169 -0.63 3.76 -13.76
C GLU A 169 0.35 4.35 -14.81
N ASP A 170 1.33 5.17 -14.42
CA ASP A 170 2.31 5.82 -15.29
C ASP A 170 3.48 4.91 -15.72
N GLU A 171 3.65 3.72 -15.12
CA GLU A 171 4.76 2.78 -15.41
C GLU A 171 4.28 1.36 -15.80
N LEU A 172 3.14 1.24 -16.50
CA LEU A 172 2.46 0.00 -16.94
C LEU A 172 3.35 -0.98 -17.73
N ILE A 173 4.27 -1.65 -17.04
CA ILE A 173 4.99 -2.83 -17.50
C ILE A 173 4.50 -4.00 -16.63
N GLY A 174 3.81 -4.93 -17.26
CA GLY A 174 3.44 -6.22 -16.69
C GLY A 174 1.98 -6.32 -16.26
N LEU A 175 1.15 -6.97 -17.08
CA LEU A 175 -0.25 -7.29 -16.77
C LEU A 175 -0.38 -8.60 -15.99
N SER A 176 0.60 -9.50 -16.11
CA SER A 176 0.64 -10.79 -15.42
C SER A 176 1.54 -10.76 -14.18
N ALA A 177 1.24 -11.57 -13.17
CA ALA A 177 2.11 -11.87 -12.04
C ALA A 177 3.57 -12.12 -12.45
N MET A 178 3.83 -12.86 -13.54
CA MET A 178 5.18 -13.29 -13.92
C MET A 178 5.92 -12.34 -14.86
N ASP A 179 5.33 -11.20 -15.21
CA ASP A 179 5.96 -10.24 -16.10
C ASP A 179 7.22 -9.61 -15.48
N CYS A 180 8.30 -9.60 -16.26
CA CYS A 180 9.59 -9.05 -15.85
C CYS A 180 9.79 -7.65 -16.44
N CYS A 181 10.20 -6.69 -15.61
CA CYS A 181 10.51 -5.33 -16.04
C CYS A 181 11.95 -5.15 -16.58
N GLY A 182 12.65 -6.25 -16.84
CA GLY A 182 14.00 -6.27 -17.42
C GLY A 182 15.14 -5.98 -16.43
N ARG A 183 14.87 -5.77 -15.14
CA ARG A 183 15.87 -5.56 -14.08
C ARG A 183 15.69 -6.54 -12.94
N ASN A 184 16.80 -6.97 -12.32
CA ASN A 184 16.76 -7.92 -11.22
C ASN A 184 15.96 -7.45 -9.99
N LEU A 185 15.94 -6.14 -9.73
CA LEU A 185 15.23 -5.53 -8.59
C LEU A 185 13.79 -6.04 -8.41
N GLU A 186 13.03 -6.19 -9.51
CA GLU A 186 11.61 -6.60 -9.48
C GLU A 186 11.34 -7.85 -10.34
N CYS A 187 12.39 -8.51 -10.83
CA CYS A 187 12.27 -9.70 -11.66
C CYS A 187 11.80 -10.89 -10.80
N PRO A 188 10.66 -11.53 -11.12
CA PRO A 188 10.09 -12.59 -10.29
C PRO A 188 11.04 -13.80 -10.15
N ARG A 189 11.78 -14.14 -11.21
CA ARG A 189 12.77 -15.22 -11.13
C ARG A 189 14.00 -14.85 -10.29
N ALA A 190 14.48 -13.61 -10.40
CA ALA A 190 15.64 -13.16 -9.63
C ALA A 190 15.34 -13.01 -8.13
N CYS A 191 14.08 -12.73 -7.76
CA CYS A 191 13.68 -12.61 -6.35
C CYS A 191 13.71 -13.95 -5.60
N LEU A 192 13.56 -15.08 -6.31
CA LEU A 192 13.62 -16.43 -5.74
C LEU A 192 15.05 -16.97 -5.57
N VAL A 193 16.07 -16.22 -6.00
CA VAL A 193 17.48 -16.62 -5.82
C VAL A 193 17.97 -16.18 -4.43
N PRO A 194 18.43 -17.10 -3.57
CA PRO A 194 18.99 -16.76 -2.27
C PRO A 194 20.35 -16.06 -2.40
N GLY A 195 20.72 -15.25 -1.41
CA GLY A 195 22.04 -14.62 -1.33
C GLY A 195 22.00 -13.09 -1.28
N TYR A 196 23.12 -12.48 -0.94
CA TYR A 196 23.26 -11.03 -0.80
C TYR A 196 24.23 -10.48 -1.85
N ASP A 197 23.70 -9.77 -2.83
CA ASP A 197 24.48 -9.03 -3.83
C ASP A 197 23.79 -7.69 -4.14
N PRO A 198 24.20 -6.59 -3.48
CA PRO A 198 23.57 -5.29 -3.65
C PRO A 198 23.88 -4.64 -5.01
N GLU A 199 24.90 -5.10 -5.75
CA GLU A 199 25.26 -4.55 -7.06
C GLU A 199 24.41 -5.18 -8.18
N SER A 200 24.09 -6.48 -8.04
CA SER A 200 23.26 -7.24 -8.99
C SER A 200 21.88 -6.65 -9.27
N VAL A 201 21.37 -5.78 -8.39
CA VAL A 201 20.02 -5.20 -8.45
C VAL A 201 19.83 -4.34 -9.69
N ASN A 202 20.91 -3.71 -10.15
CA ASN A 202 20.94 -2.87 -11.35
C ASN A 202 21.18 -3.66 -12.63
N ASP A 203 21.55 -4.94 -12.53
CA ASP A 203 21.82 -5.77 -13.69
C ASP A 203 20.53 -6.11 -14.46
N PRO A 204 20.64 -6.24 -15.80
CA PRO A 204 19.53 -6.69 -16.62
C PRO A 204 19.13 -8.12 -16.24
N CYS A 205 17.82 -8.37 -16.12
CA CYS A 205 17.35 -9.71 -15.79
C CYS A 205 17.61 -10.69 -16.95
N VAL A 206 17.99 -11.92 -16.59
CA VAL A 206 18.31 -12.99 -17.56
C VAL A 206 17.05 -13.52 -18.27
N CYS A 207 15.84 -13.17 -17.81
CA CYS A 207 14.57 -13.56 -18.44
C CYS A 207 14.47 -13.23 -19.94
N SER A 208 15.16 -12.19 -20.41
CA SER A 208 15.16 -11.81 -21.84
C SER A 208 16.14 -12.61 -22.70
N ARG A 209 17.00 -13.43 -22.10
CA ARG A 209 18.03 -14.23 -22.81
C ARG A 209 17.70 -15.71 -22.95
N GLY A 210 16.64 -16.20 -22.32
CA GLY A 210 16.36 -17.64 -22.20
C GLY A 210 15.06 -18.11 -22.85
N GLU A 211 14.97 -18.08 -24.18
CA GLU A 211 14.26 -19.14 -24.93
C GLU A 211 15.23 -20.17 -25.53
N LEU A 212 16.54 -20.02 -25.30
CA LEU A 212 17.54 -20.98 -25.74
C LEU A 212 18.55 -21.22 -24.62
N GLU A 213 18.75 -22.50 -24.34
CA GLU A 213 19.77 -23.10 -23.46
C GLU A 213 19.37 -23.19 -21.98
N GLY A 214 18.90 -24.40 -21.65
CA GLY A 214 18.87 -24.91 -20.29
C GLY A 214 20.25 -25.36 -19.80
N ASP A 215 20.33 -25.52 -18.49
CA ASP A 215 21.48 -25.88 -17.66
C ASP A 215 22.58 -24.82 -17.51
N VAL A 216 23.21 -24.86 -16.33
CA VAL A 216 24.40 -24.15 -15.79
C VAL A 216 24.14 -22.71 -15.25
N LEU A 217 24.49 -22.32 -14.00
CA LEU A 217 25.62 -22.62 -13.11
C LEU A 217 25.27 -22.42 -11.62
N MET A 218 25.65 -23.37 -10.76
CA MET A 218 26.10 -23.09 -9.39
C MET A 218 27.61 -23.36 -9.35
N GLY A 219 28.38 -22.33 -9.04
CA GLY A 219 29.83 -22.35 -9.04
C GLY A 219 30.44 -22.72 -7.69
N ASP A 220 31.38 -23.66 -7.81
CA ASP A 220 32.63 -23.89 -7.07
C ASP A 220 32.62 -24.32 -5.59
N GLY A 221 33.33 -25.42 -5.35
CA GLY A 221 33.44 -26.11 -4.08
C GLY A 221 34.31 -27.36 -4.17
N GLY A 222 35.59 -27.19 -4.52
CA GLY A 222 36.69 -28.04 -4.03
C GLY A 222 36.83 -29.44 -4.65
N GLU A 223 37.66 -29.53 -5.68
CA GLU A 223 38.23 -30.76 -6.19
C GLU A 223 38.94 -31.56 -5.09
N CYS A 224 38.53 -32.83 -4.91
CA CYS A 224 39.33 -33.81 -4.21
C CYS A 224 39.55 -34.99 -5.15
N SER A 225 40.79 -35.08 -5.63
CA SER A 225 41.28 -36.14 -6.50
C SER A 225 41.18 -37.51 -5.83
N THR A 226 40.59 -38.48 -6.52
CA THR A 226 41.10 -39.86 -6.47
C THR A 226 41.12 -40.44 -7.88
N SER A 227 42.30 -40.90 -8.22
CA SER A 227 42.80 -41.38 -9.49
C SER A 227 42.15 -42.67 -10.01
N ASN A 228 42.02 -42.72 -11.34
CA ASN A 228 42.27 -43.83 -12.27
C ASN A 228 41.72 -45.22 -11.93
N ILE A 229 40.73 -45.65 -12.71
CA ILE A 229 40.75 -46.99 -13.31
C ILE A 229 40.46 -46.83 -14.81
N ASP A 230 41.36 -47.40 -15.60
CA ASP A 230 41.53 -47.24 -17.03
C ASP A 230 40.35 -47.75 -17.88
N GLU A 231 40.18 -47.06 -19.00
CA GLU A 231 39.41 -47.47 -20.17
C GLU A 231 39.91 -48.81 -20.76
N VAL A 232 38.96 -49.66 -21.18
CA VAL A 232 39.19 -50.56 -22.32
C VAL A 232 38.04 -50.41 -23.31
N HIS A 233 38.41 -50.00 -24.52
CA HIS A 233 37.55 -49.82 -25.69
C HIS A 233 36.81 -51.11 -26.12
N GLY A 234 35.51 -50.95 -26.38
CA GLY A 234 34.93 -51.02 -27.73
C GLY A 234 34.89 -52.37 -28.47
N GLY A 235 33.68 -52.96 -28.57
CA GLY A 235 33.35 -53.96 -29.58
C GLY A 235 31.86 -54.34 -29.52
N GLY A 236 31.08 -53.89 -30.51
CA GLY A 236 29.61 -53.94 -30.49
C GLY A 236 28.95 -55.32 -30.57
N GLY A 237 27.67 -55.33 -30.22
CA GLY A 237 26.73 -56.44 -30.38
C GLY A 237 25.57 -56.25 -29.43
N GLY A 238 24.35 -56.12 -29.97
CA GLY A 238 23.16 -55.82 -29.17
C GLY A 238 22.83 -56.87 -28.12
N GLY A 239 22.23 -56.39 -27.02
CA GLY A 239 21.60 -57.17 -25.97
C GLY A 239 21.01 -56.23 -24.94
N ASP A 240 19.68 -56.22 -24.82
CA ASP A 240 19.00 -55.80 -23.59
C ASP A 240 19.53 -56.69 -22.46
N GLY A 241 20.15 -56.11 -21.43
CA GLY A 241 20.65 -56.81 -20.25
C GLY A 241 21.87 -56.10 -19.65
N ASP A 242 21.92 -56.04 -18.32
CA ASP A 242 23.05 -55.63 -17.48
C ASP A 242 23.12 -54.17 -16.98
N ASP A 243 22.01 -53.64 -16.46
CA ASP A 243 22.03 -52.64 -15.36
C ASP A 243 21.51 -53.24 -14.03
N ASP A 244 21.11 -54.52 -14.04
CA ASP A 244 20.43 -55.20 -12.94
C ASP A 244 21.39 -56.00 -12.03
N ASP A 245 22.68 -56.10 -12.39
CA ASP A 245 23.67 -56.87 -11.59
C ASP A 245 24.34 -56.06 -10.47
N ASP A 246 24.20 -54.73 -10.46
CA ASP A 246 24.78 -53.85 -9.42
C ASP A 246 23.83 -53.52 -8.26
N CYS A 247 22.57 -53.96 -8.32
CA CYS A 247 21.59 -53.71 -7.25
C CYS A 247 21.72 -54.74 -6.12
N ASP A 248 22.30 -54.32 -4.98
CA ASP A 248 22.61 -55.16 -3.80
C ASP A 248 21.48 -55.22 -2.76
N MET A 249 20.35 -54.56 -3.02
CA MET A 249 19.14 -54.63 -2.19
C MET A 249 17.86 -54.26 -2.96
N SER A 250 16.70 -54.55 -2.38
CA SER A 250 15.39 -54.12 -2.87
C SER A 250 14.47 -53.60 -1.77
N PHE A 251 13.67 -52.58 -2.09
CA PHE A 251 12.53 -52.16 -1.27
C PHE A 251 11.25 -52.81 -1.78
N CYS A 252 10.50 -53.44 -0.88
CA CYS A 252 9.17 -53.99 -1.18
C CYS A 252 8.08 -53.00 -0.73
N ILE A 253 7.29 -52.50 -1.67
CA ILE A 253 6.15 -51.59 -1.43
C ILE A 253 4.89 -52.27 -1.96
N GLY A 254 4.07 -52.82 -1.06
CA GLY A 254 2.96 -53.69 -1.44
C GLY A 254 3.48 -54.92 -2.16
N ASP A 255 3.03 -55.13 -3.40
CA ASP A 255 3.44 -56.24 -4.25
C ASP A 255 4.62 -55.88 -5.18
N ASP A 256 5.03 -54.60 -5.21
CA ASP A 256 6.12 -54.12 -6.06
C ASP A 256 7.49 -54.29 -5.38
N GLU A 257 8.45 -54.86 -6.11
CA GLU A 257 9.85 -54.96 -5.71
C GLU A 257 10.71 -53.97 -6.52
N ILE A 258 11.37 -53.05 -5.82
CA ILE A 258 12.16 -51.98 -6.43
C ILE A 258 13.63 -52.23 -6.10
N ARG A 259 14.42 -52.54 -7.13
CA ARG A 259 15.86 -52.83 -6.99
C ARG A 259 16.66 -51.54 -6.85
N CYS A 260 17.56 -51.51 -5.88
CA CYS A 260 18.31 -50.33 -5.48
C CYS A 260 19.77 -50.67 -5.17
N VAL A 261 20.62 -49.65 -5.19
CA VAL A 261 22.02 -49.75 -4.74
C VAL A 261 22.11 -49.10 -3.35
N ARG A 262 22.53 -49.87 -2.35
CA ARG A 262 22.55 -49.50 -0.93
C ARG A 262 23.35 -48.23 -0.66
N CYS A 263 24.48 -48.03 -1.35
CA CYS A 263 25.29 -46.83 -1.19
C CYS A 263 24.57 -45.56 -1.67
N ASN A 264 23.85 -45.64 -2.79
CA ASN A 264 23.09 -44.52 -3.35
C ASN A 264 21.94 -44.13 -2.42
N VAL A 265 21.21 -45.11 -1.88
CA VAL A 265 20.14 -44.84 -0.90
C VAL A 265 20.71 -44.26 0.39
N ALA A 266 21.81 -44.82 0.90
CA ALA A 266 22.48 -44.28 2.08
C ALA A 266 23.02 -42.86 1.88
N SER A 267 23.35 -42.48 0.65
CA SER A 267 23.81 -41.11 0.33
C SER A 267 22.69 -40.06 0.42
N LEU A 268 21.42 -40.47 0.33
CA LEU A 268 20.28 -39.54 0.37
C LEU A 268 20.13 -38.87 1.73
N SER A 269 20.40 -39.58 2.83
CA SER A 269 20.29 -39.01 4.17
C SER A 269 21.00 -39.80 5.26
N ARG A 270 21.25 -39.15 6.40
CA ARG A 270 21.79 -39.80 7.59
C ARG A 270 20.88 -40.93 8.12
N PRO A 271 19.54 -40.77 8.18
CA PRO A 271 18.62 -41.87 8.52
C PRO A 271 18.76 -43.10 7.61
N PHE A 272 18.82 -42.92 6.29
CA PHE A 272 19.02 -44.05 5.37
C PHE A 272 20.39 -44.70 5.57
N ARG A 273 21.44 -43.89 5.76
CA ARG A 273 22.77 -44.42 6.08
C ARG A 273 22.79 -45.24 7.36
N ALA A 274 22.11 -44.79 8.41
CA ALA A 274 22.00 -45.52 9.67
C ALA A 274 21.20 -46.82 9.49
N MET A 275 20.08 -46.80 8.76
CA MET A 275 19.26 -47.98 8.48
C MET A 275 20.05 -49.06 7.72
N LEU A 276 20.84 -48.65 6.73
CA LEU A 276 21.49 -49.57 5.78
C LEU A 276 22.89 -50.01 6.18
N TYR A 277 23.63 -49.19 6.93
CA TYR A 277 25.00 -49.49 7.37
C TYR A 277 25.19 -49.48 8.90
N GLY A 278 24.16 -49.18 9.68
CA GLY A 278 24.19 -49.21 11.14
C GLY A 278 23.81 -50.58 11.72
N GLU A 279 23.40 -50.60 12.99
CA GLU A 279 23.10 -51.83 13.73
C GLU A 279 21.67 -52.36 13.55
N PHE A 280 20.92 -51.79 12.60
CA PHE A 280 19.54 -52.18 12.32
C PHE A 280 19.45 -53.52 11.59
N LYS A 281 18.30 -54.21 11.69
CA LYS A 281 18.09 -55.52 11.04
C LYS A 281 18.12 -55.41 9.51
N GLU A 282 17.72 -54.25 9.01
CA GLU A 282 17.68 -53.85 7.61
C GLU A 282 19.08 -53.86 6.97
N SER A 283 20.14 -53.55 7.72
CA SER A 283 21.53 -53.55 7.22
C SER A 283 22.01 -54.90 6.67
N ARG A 284 21.40 -56.01 7.12
CA ARG A 284 21.75 -57.38 6.74
C ARG A 284 20.71 -58.04 5.84
N ARG A 285 19.72 -57.28 5.36
CA ARG A 285 18.65 -57.79 4.51
C ARG A 285 18.87 -57.34 3.07
N GLU A 286 18.61 -58.26 2.14
CA GLU A 286 18.51 -57.94 0.71
C GLU A 286 17.14 -57.33 0.40
N LYS A 287 16.06 -57.85 0.99
CA LYS A 287 14.71 -57.32 0.82
C LYS A 287 14.23 -56.58 2.07
N ILE A 288 13.90 -55.30 1.92
CA ILE A 288 13.43 -54.43 3.00
C ILE A 288 11.98 -54.02 2.72
N ASN A 289 11.05 -54.34 3.64
CA ASN A 289 9.67 -53.91 3.51
C ASN A 289 9.55 -52.41 3.83
N PHE A 290 9.05 -51.63 2.87
CA PHE A 290 8.90 -50.17 2.97
C PHE A 290 7.43 -49.69 2.82
N SER A 291 6.48 -50.63 2.79
CA SER A 291 5.06 -50.36 2.47
C SER A 291 4.34 -49.41 3.43
N GLN A 292 4.81 -49.30 4.68
CA GLN A 292 4.16 -48.48 5.73
C GLN A 292 4.69 -47.04 5.81
N ASN A 293 5.55 -46.64 4.88
CA ASN A 293 6.22 -45.34 4.92
C ASN A 293 5.54 -44.25 4.08
N GLY A 294 4.38 -44.54 3.47
CA GLY A 294 3.55 -43.54 2.79
C GLY A 294 4.07 -43.10 1.43
N ILE A 295 4.90 -43.92 0.77
CA ILE A 295 5.41 -43.66 -0.59
C ILE A 295 4.89 -44.72 -1.56
N SER A 296 4.53 -44.32 -2.78
CA SER A 296 4.15 -45.25 -3.84
C SER A 296 5.37 -45.96 -4.44
N ALA A 297 5.14 -47.05 -5.15
CA ALA A 297 6.22 -47.74 -5.86
C ALA A 297 6.87 -46.83 -6.93
N GLU A 298 6.07 -46.00 -7.59
CA GLU A 298 6.54 -45.00 -8.57
C GLU A 298 7.36 -43.89 -7.90
N GLY A 299 6.90 -43.36 -6.76
CA GLY A 299 7.64 -42.39 -5.96
C GLY A 299 9.00 -42.93 -5.51
N MET A 300 9.05 -44.18 -5.04
CA MET A 300 10.31 -44.79 -4.64
C MET A 300 11.24 -45.03 -5.84
N ARG A 301 10.71 -45.47 -6.99
CA ARG A 301 11.50 -45.55 -8.24
C ARG A 301 12.07 -44.19 -8.63
N ALA A 302 11.29 -43.12 -8.52
CA ALA A 302 11.74 -41.75 -8.79
C ALA A 302 12.83 -41.30 -7.81
N ALA A 303 12.72 -41.63 -6.52
CA ALA A 303 13.76 -41.35 -5.52
C ALA A 303 15.08 -42.06 -5.86
N MET A 304 14.99 -43.29 -6.38
CA MET A 304 16.17 -44.05 -6.80
C MET A 304 16.83 -43.43 -8.04
N ILE A 305 16.03 -43.01 -9.03
CA ILE A 305 16.55 -42.29 -10.19
C ILE A 305 17.24 -41.00 -9.75
N PHE A 306 16.61 -40.20 -8.87
CA PHE A 306 17.21 -38.98 -8.33
C PHE A 306 18.52 -39.25 -7.60
N SER A 307 18.62 -40.34 -6.83
CA SER A 307 19.86 -40.67 -6.12
C SER A 307 21.07 -40.84 -7.06
N ARG A 308 20.82 -41.24 -8.33
CA ARG A 308 21.84 -41.43 -9.37
C ARG A 308 22.07 -40.17 -10.20
N THR A 309 20.98 -39.52 -10.62
CA THR A 309 21.05 -38.42 -11.62
C THR A 309 21.11 -37.04 -11.00
N LYS A 310 20.66 -36.89 -9.76
CA LYS A 310 20.42 -35.60 -9.07
C LYS A 310 19.50 -34.64 -9.86
N LYS A 311 18.68 -35.16 -10.78
CA LYS A 311 17.75 -34.39 -11.62
C LYS A 311 16.31 -34.88 -11.43
N LEU A 312 15.35 -33.94 -11.45
CA LEU A 312 13.90 -34.20 -11.29
C LEU A 312 13.07 -33.98 -12.57
N GLY A 313 13.69 -33.52 -13.66
CA GLY A 313 13.02 -32.92 -14.83
C GLY A 313 12.16 -33.84 -15.72
N SER A 314 11.69 -34.99 -15.21
CA SER A 314 10.88 -35.94 -15.97
C SER A 314 9.75 -36.59 -15.16
N PHE A 315 9.47 -36.12 -13.94
CA PHE A 315 8.44 -36.71 -13.08
C PHE A 315 7.14 -35.92 -13.11
N GLU A 316 6.01 -36.62 -12.97
CA GLU A 316 4.70 -35.99 -12.80
C GLU A 316 4.62 -35.22 -11.47
N LEU A 317 3.82 -34.15 -11.43
CA LEU A 317 3.67 -33.29 -10.24
C LEU A 317 3.37 -34.07 -8.97
N LYS A 318 2.49 -35.07 -9.05
CA LYS A 318 2.11 -35.94 -7.93
C LYS A 318 3.32 -36.69 -7.37
N ILE A 319 4.19 -37.20 -8.24
CA ILE A 319 5.40 -37.92 -7.85
C ILE A 319 6.36 -36.97 -7.14
N VAL A 320 6.53 -35.75 -7.64
CA VAL A 320 7.42 -34.75 -7.00
C VAL A 320 6.91 -34.37 -5.60
N LEU A 321 5.60 -34.25 -5.40
CA LEU A 321 5.00 -34.02 -4.08
C LEU A 321 5.23 -35.21 -3.14
N GLU A 322 5.10 -36.45 -3.61
CA GLU A 322 5.44 -37.64 -2.82
C GLU A 322 6.93 -37.68 -2.44
N LEU A 323 7.82 -37.28 -3.37
CA LEU A 323 9.25 -37.17 -3.12
C LEU A 323 9.58 -36.10 -2.07
N LEU A 324 8.89 -34.96 -2.10
CA LEU A 324 9.04 -33.91 -1.09
C LEU A 324 8.68 -34.43 0.30
N SER A 325 7.55 -35.12 0.43
CA SER A 325 7.10 -35.72 1.70
C SER A 325 8.07 -36.79 2.22
N LEU A 326 8.58 -37.65 1.32
CA LEU A 326 9.64 -38.61 1.65
C LEU A 326 10.90 -37.89 2.13
N ALA A 327 11.31 -36.83 1.42
CA ALA A 327 12.53 -36.10 1.73
C ALA A 327 12.48 -35.47 3.12
N ASN A 328 11.35 -34.88 3.51
CA ASN A 328 11.17 -34.38 4.88
C ASN A 328 11.20 -35.49 5.91
N ARG A 329 10.42 -36.55 5.70
CA ARG A 329 10.31 -37.66 6.65
C ARG A 329 11.65 -38.34 6.95
N PHE A 330 12.51 -38.44 5.94
CA PHE A 330 13.81 -39.09 6.04
C PHE A 330 15.00 -38.12 6.04
N PHE A 331 14.77 -36.81 6.16
CA PHE A 331 15.78 -35.75 6.21
C PHE A 331 16.76 -35.80 5.00
N CYS A 332 16.22 -35.97 3.80
CA CYS A 332 16.98 -35.96 2.55
C CYS A 332 17.08 -34.52 2.01
N GLU A 333 18.01 -33.72 2.55
CA GLU A 333 18.12 -32.27 2.26
C GLU A 333 18.32 -31.94 0.77
N GLU A 334 19.15 -32.70 0.06
CA GLU A 334 19.39 -32.49 -1.38
C GLU A 334 18.15 -32.80 -2.23
N LEU A 335 17.42 -33.87 -1.87
CA LEU A 335 16.18 -34.22 -2.54
C LEU A 335 15.09 -33.18 -2.23
N LYS A 336 14.98 -32.75 -0.97
CA LYS A 336 14.04 -31.72 -0.54
C LYS A 336 14.27 -30.42 -1.30
N SER A 337 15.50 -29.91 -1.29
CA SER A 337 15.84 -28.66 -1.99
C SER A 337 15.63 -28.72 -3.50
N ALA A 338 15.92 -29.86 -4.13
CA ALA A 338 15.62 -30.06 -5.55
C ALA A 338 14.10 -30.08 -5.82
N CYS A 339 13.32 -30.78 -5.00
CA CYS A 339 11.86 -30.82 -5.12
C CYS A 339 11.25 -29.43 -4.90
N ASP A 340 11.69 -28.72 -3.87
CA ASP A 340 11.27 -27.36 -3.51
C ASP A 340 11.52 -26.39 -4.68
N ALA A 341 12.74 -26.38 -5.22
CA ALA A 341 13.09 -25.54 -6.38
C ALA A 341 12.32 -25.92 -7.66
N HIS A 342 12.11 -27.22 -7.91
CA HIS A 342 11.35 -27.66 -9.08
C HIS A 342 9.89 -27.23 -8.98
N LEU A 343 9.23 -27.47 -7.84
CA LEU A 343 7.84 -27.06 -7.61
C LEU A 343 7.70 -25.53 -7.67
N ALA A 344 8.63 -24.78 -7.08
CA ALA A 344 8.65 -23.32 -7.16
C ALA A 344 8.72 -22.81 -8.61
N SER A 345 9.41 -23.52 -9.50
CA SER A 345 9.51 -23.16 -10.92
C SER A 345 8.23 -23.37 -11.72
N LEU A 346 7.31 -24.19 -11.20
CA LEU A 346 6.01 -24.49 -11.83
C LEU A 346 4.94 -23.45 -11.46
N VAL A 347 5.16 -22.64 -10.43
CA VAL A 347 4.19 -21.62 -10.00
C VAL A 347 4.23 -20.44 -10.98
N CYS A 348 3.20 -20.29 -11.81
CA CYS A 348 3.09 -19.18 -12.76
C CYS A 348 1.83 -18.31 -12.61
N ASP A 349 0.74 -18.85 -12.09
CA ASP A 349 -0.49 -18.10 -11.85
C ASP A 349 -1.09 -18.31 -10.44
N LEU A 350 -2.18 -17.60 -10.18
CA LEU A 350 -2.84 -17.61 -8.87
C LEU A 350 -3.47 -18.98 -8.57
N GLU A 351 -3.96 -19.71 -9.57
CA GLU A 351 -4.57 -21.03 -9.40
C GLU A 351 -3.52 -22.05 -8.97
N GLU A 352 -2.36 -22.08 -9.63
CA GLU A 352 -1.25 -22.96 -9.24
C GLU A 352 -0.68 -22.59 -7.87
N ALA A 353 -0.54 -21.29 -7.58
CA ALA A 353 -0.09 -20.82 -6.28
C ALA A 353 -1.01 -21.30 -5.15
N MET A 354 -2.34 -21.22 -5.34
CA MET A 354 -3.31 -21.70 -4.36
C MET A 354 -3.31 -23.23 -4.22
N MET A 355 -3.08 -23.96 -5.31
CA MET A 355 -3.01 -25.42 -5.28
C MET A 355 -1.77 -25.93 -4.55
N LEU A 356 -0.62 -25.27 -4.72
CA LEU A 356 0.67 -25.73 -4.22
C LEU A 356 1.05 -25.17 -2.84
N ILE A 357 0.49 -24.03 -2.43
CA ILE A 357 0.88 -23.40 -1.15
C ILE A 357 0.57 -24.27 0.07
N GLU A 358 -0.53 -25.03 0.07
CA GLU A 358 -0.84 -25.95 1.18
C GLU A 358 0.22 -27.02 1.33
N TYR A 359 0.64 -27.65 0.23
CA TYR A 359 1.72 -28.64 0.24
C TYR A 359 3.03 -28.01 0.70
N GLY A 360 3.33 -26.79 0.25
CA GLY A 360 4.53 -26.07 0.69
C GLY A 360 4.53 -25.78 2.19
N LEU A 361 3.37 -25.45 2.76
CA LEU A 361 3.20 -25.21 4.20
C LEU A 361 3.20 -26.49 5.04
N GLU A 362 2.66 -27.60 4.51
CA GLU A 362 2.68 -28.91 5.19
C GLU A 362 4.08 -29.53 5.22
N GLU A 363 4.85 -29.32 4.15
CA GLU A 363 6.16 -29.95 3.94
C GLU A 363 7.34 -28.97 4.18
N ASP A 364 7.11 -27.86 4.88
CA ASP A 364 8.13 -26.84 5.20
C ASP A 364 9.04 -26.49 3.99
N ALA A 365 8.43 -26.28 2.83
CA ALA A 365 9.11 -26.01 1.56
C ALA A 365 9.23 -24.49 1.33
N TYR A 366 10.37 -23.94 1.72
CA TYR A 366 10.60 -22.49 1.78
C TYR A 366 10.50 -21.82 0.40
N LEU A 367 11.14 -22.36 -0.64
CA LEU A 367 11.15 -21.71 -1.95
C LEU A 367 9.79 -21.81 -2.65
N LEU A 368 9.08 -22.91 -2.48
CA LEU A 368 7.73 -23.12 -3.01
C LEU A 368 6.76 -22.12 -2.40
N VAL A 369 6.73 -21.99 -1.08
CA VAL A 369 5.86 -21.00 -0.41
C VAL A 369 6.24 -19.59 -0.83
N ALA A 370 7.53 -19.27 -0.96
CA ALA A 370 7.97 -17.97 -1.47
C ALA A 370 7.49 -17.69 -2.90
N ALA A 371 7.52 -18.69 -3.79
CA ALA A 371 7.03 -18.57 -5.18
C ALA A 371 5.51 -18.37 -5.23
N CYS A 372 4.75 -19.11 -4.40
CA CYS A 372 3.31 -18.90 -4.27
C CYS A 372 2.99 -17.49 -3.74
N LEU A 373 3.67 -17.04 -2.69
CA LEU A 373 3.52 -15.69 -2.15
C LEU A 373 3.87 -14.62 -3.19
N GLN A 374 4.91 -14.84 -4.00
CA GLN A 374 5.28 -13.92 -5.06
C GLN A 374 4.15 -13.67 -6.05
N VAL A 375 3.46 -14.73 -6.49
CA VAL A 375 2.32 -14.57 -7.40
C VAL A 375 1.15 -13.88 -6.70
N ILE A 376 0.79 -14.33 -5.49
CA ILE A 376 -0.32 -13.78 -4.70
C ILE A 376 -0.12 -12.27 -4.45
N LEU A 377 1.09 -11.86 -4.05
CA LEU A 377 1.41 -10.46 -3.71
C LEU A 377 1.52 -9.56 -4.94
N ARG A 378 1.87 -10.12 -6.11
CA ARG A 378 1.97 -9.35 -7.37
C ARG A 378 0.62 -9.12 -8.06
N GLU A 379 -0.42 -9.82 -7.63
CA GLU A 379 -1.82 -9.67 -8.06
C GLU A 379 -2.65 -8.80 -7.08
N LEU A 380 -2.02 -8.13 -6.12
CA LEU A 380 -2.69 -7.20 -5.22
C LEU A 380 -3.20 -5.96 -5.97
N PRO A 381 -4.39 -5.41 -5.61
CA PRO A 381 -5.27 -5.79 -4.49
C PRO A 381 -6.26 -6.93 -4.82
N PHE A 382 -6.30 -7.43 -6.06
CA PHE A 382 -7.30 -8.41 -6.51
C PHE A 382 -7.22 -9.72 -5.73
N SER A 383 -6.02 -10.19 -5.38
CA SER A 383 -5.85 -11.41 -4.59
C SER A 383 -6.46 -11.35 -3.19
N MET A 384 -6.64 -10.17 -2.60
CA MET A 384 -7.30 -10.00 -1.29
C MET A 384 -8.82 -10.16 -1.34
N HIS A 385 -9.42 -10.16 -2.53
CA HIS A 385 -10.84 -10.45 -2.69
C HIS A 385 -11.11 -11.96 -2.63
N ASN A 386 -10.07 -12.79 -2.71
CA ASN A 386 -10.20 -14.23 -2.63
C ASN A 386 -10.28 -14.68 -1.15
N PRO A 387 -11.36 -15.38 -0.73
CA PRO A 387 -11.55 -15.79 0.66
C PRO A 387 -10.49 -16.78 1.15
N TYR A 388 -9.92 -17.60 0.26
CA TYR A 388 -8.87 -18.56 0.61
C TYR A 388 -7.56 -17.83 0.97
N VAL A 389 -7.16 -16.85 0.15
CA VAL A 389 -5.99 -16.00 0.40
C VAL A 389 -6.16 -15.23 1.71
N MET A 390 -7.35 -14.67 1.96
CA MET A 390 -7.62 -13.96 3.20
C MET A 390 -7.64 -14.88 4.42
N LYS A 391 -8.10 -16.13 4.29
CA LYS A 391 -8.01 -17.11 5.38
C LYS A 391 -6.55 -17.41 5.74
N LEU A 392 -5.67 -17.52 4.73
CA LEU A 392 -4.23 -17.76 4.92
C LEU A 392 -3.56 -16.60 5.68
N PHE A 393 -3.82 -15.34 5.30
CA PHE A 393 -3.15 -14.20 5.95
C PHE A 393 -3.79 -13.74 7.26
N CYS A 394 -5.12 -13.74 7.35
CA CYS A 394 -5.83 -13.24 8.54
C CYS A 394 -5.93 -14.27 9.67
N GLY A 395 -5.99 -15.56 9.33
CA GLY A 395 -6.14 -16.64 10.32
C GLY A 395 -4.91 -16.81 11.21
N SER A 396 -5.12 -17.05 12.50
CA SER A 396 -4.01 -17.36 13.42
C SER A 396 -3.27 -18.63 13.01
N GLU A 397 -4.00 -19.67 12.60
CA GLU A 397 -3.43 -20.92 12.06
C GLU A 397 -2.60 -20.67 10.79
N GLY A 398 -3.11 -19.85 9.87
CA GLY A 398 -2.39 -19.49 8.65
C GLY A 398 -1.09 -18.74 8.95
N ARG A 399 -1.12 -17.79 9.90
CA ARG A 399 0.07 -17.09 10.40
C ARG A 399 1.09 -18.03 11.03
N GLU A 400 0.64 -18.99 11.85
CA GLU A 400 1.52 -19.96 12.50
C GLU A 400 2.19 -20.90 11.49
N ARG A 401 1.44 -21.36 10.48
CA ARG A 401 1.99 -22.15 9.37
C ARG A 401 2.96 -21.35 8.51
N LEU A 402 2.66 -20.08 8.21
CA LEU A 402 3.62 -19.20 7.55
C LEU A 402 4.86 -18.96 8.40
N ALA A 403 4.71 -18.89 9.73
CA ALA A 403 5.82 -18.71 10.66
C ALA A 403 6.72 -19.95 10.75
N SER A 404 6.17 -21.17 10.67
CA SER A 404 6.97 -22.40 10.71
C SER A 404 7.91 -22.51 9.51
N VAL A 405 7.45 -22.07 8.33
CA VAL A 405 8.28 -22.04 7.11
C VAL A 405 9.21 -20.83 7.07
N GLY A 406 8.88 -19.73 7.76
CA GLY A 406 9.70 -18.51 7.80
C GLY A 406 9.22 -17.37 6.89
N HIS A 407 7.92 -17.35 6.56
CA HIS A 407 7.28 -16.33 5.73
C HIS A 407 6.34 -15.38 6.50
N ALA A 408 6.11 -15.62 7.80
CA ALA A 408 5.42 -14.64 8.65
C ALA A 408 6.41 -13.56 9.11
N SER A 409 6.17 -12.31 8.75
CA SER A 409 7.08 -11.19 9.08
C SER A 409 6.32 -9.87 9.21
N PHE A 410 6.88 -8.92 9.95
CA PHE A 410 6.37 -7.55 10.03
C PHE A 410 6.26 -6.92 8.62
N LEU A 411 7.28 -7.13 7.78
CA LEU A 411 7.33 -6.60 6.41
C LEU A 411 6.13 -7.05 5.55
N LEU A 412 5.79 -8.34 5.59
CA LEU A 412 4.63 -8.90 4.87
C LEU A 412 3.33 -8.26 5.33
N TYR A 413 3.06 -8.29 6.63
CA TYR A 413 1.81 -7.76 7.17
C TYR A 413 1.74 -6.24 7.04
N TYR A 414 2.87 -5.54 7.03
CA TYR A 414 2.87 -4.08 6.86
C TYR A 414 2.42 -3.71 5.45
N PHE A 415 2.91 -4.45 4.45
CA PHE A 415 2.48 -4.27 3.07
C PHE A 415 0.99 -4.59 2.88
N LEU A 416 0.53 -5.74 3.39
CA LEU A 416 -0.87 -6.15 3.29
C LEU A 416 -1.83 -5.19 4.01
N SER A 417 -1.47 -4.74 5.23
CA SER A 417 -2.27 -3.80 5.99
C SER A 417 -2.38 -2.44 5.30
N GLN A 418 -1.32 -1.96 4.64
CA GLN A 418 -1.41 -0.72 3.87
C GLN A 418 -2.47 -0.83 2.76
N ILE A 419 -2.43 -1.91 1.98
CA ILE A 419 -3.38 -2.13 0.90
C ILE A 419 -4.81 -2.26 1.45
N ALA A 420 -4.98 -3.02 2.54
CA ALA A 420 -6.27 -3.17 3.18
C ALA A 420 -6.87 -1.84 3.67
N MET A 421 -6.03 -0.94 4.19
CA MET A 421 -6.45 0.40 4.61
C MET A 421 -6.79 1.32 3.43
N GLU A 422 -6.09 1.19 2.29
CA GLU A 422 -6.36 1.94 1.05
C GLU A 422 -7.68 1.49 0.39
N GLU A 423 -7.99 0.19 0.43
CA GLU A 423 -9.23 -0.38 -0.14
C GLU A 423 -10.46 -0.14 0.77
N GLU A 424 -10.44 -0.65 2.00
CA GLU A 424 -11.57 -0.56 2.93
C GLU A 424 -11.10 -0.49 4.39
N ILE A 425 -10.97 0.73 4.91
CA ILE A 425 -10.49 0.96 6.27
C ILE A 425 -11.35 0.31 7.36
N LYS A 426 -12.67 0.18 7.14
CA LYS A 426 -13.63 -0.33 8.15
C LYS A 426 -13.78 -1.85 8.14
N SER A 427 -13.09 -2.55 7.23
CA SER A 427 -13.23 -3.99 7.05
C SER A 427 -12.71 -4.79 8.26
N ASN A 428 -13.35 -5.92 8.54
CA ASN A 428 -12.84 -6.88 9.54
C ASN A 428 -11.47 -7.44 9.13
N ASN A 429 -11.25 -7.62 7.82
CA ASN A 429 -9.99 -8.10 7.27
C ASN A 429 -8.83 -7.14 7.59
N THR A 430 -9.06 -5.82 7.47
CA THR A 430 -8.08 -4.78 7.80
C THR A 430 -7.65 -4.86 9.27
N VAL A 431 -8.62 -5.07 10.17
CA VAL A 431 -8.32 -5.27 11.60
C VAL A 431 -7.47 -6.52 11.81
N MET A 432 -7.88 -7.66 11.25
CA MET A 432 -7.15 -8.92 11.44
C MET A 432 -5.72 -8.84 10.92
N LEU A 433 -5.48 -8.22 9.76
CA LEU A 433 -4.13 -8.02 9.22
C LEU A 433 -3.28 -7.11 10.11
N LEU A 434 -3.86 -6.03 10.65
CA LEU A 434 -3.18 -5.14 11.57
C LEU A 434 -2.87 -5.80 12.93
N GLU A 435 -3.73 -6.72 13.40
CA GLU A 435 -3.41 -7.56 14.56
C GLU A 435 -2.20 -8.47 14.26
N ARG A 436 -2.16 -9.13 13.09
CA ARG A 436 -0.98 -9.92 12.67
C ARG A 436 0.27 -9.05 12.54
N LEU A 437 0.13 -7.82 12.08
CA LEU A 437 1.21 -6.84 12.02
C LEU A 437 1.78 -6.55 13.42
N GLY A 438 0.89 -6.28 14.39
CA GLY A 438 1.27 -6.05 15.78
C GLY A 438 1.92 -7.27 16.44
N GLU A 439 1.46 -8.48 16.13
CA GLU A 439 2.08 -9.73 16.62
C GLU A 439 3.48 -9.98 16.04
N CYS A 440 3.74 -9.50 14.82
CA CYS A 440 5.06 -9.61 14.19
C CYS A 440 5.99 -8.44 14.54
N ALA A 441 5.52 -7.43 15.28
CA ALA A 441 6.29 -6.25 15.64
C ALA A 441 7.30 -6.58 16.75
N THR A 442 8.59 -6.40 16.44
CA THR A 442 9.71 -6.66 17.35
C THR A 442 10.27 -5.35 17.91
N GLU A 443 10.55 -4.39 17.04
CA GLU A 443 11.08 -3.07 17.36
C GLU A 443 10.00 -2.10 17.88
N ASP A 444 10.41 -1.08 18.64
CA ASP A 444 9.47 -0.11 19.22
C ASP A 444 8.73 0.70 18.12
N TRP A 445 9.42 1.13 17.06
CA TRP A 445 8.78 1.86 15.96
C TRP A 445 7.75 1.01 15.21
N GLN A 446 7.95 -0.33 15.16
CA GLN A 446 7.00 -1.26 14.55
C GLN A 446 5.73 -1.35 15.40
N LYS A 447 5.87 -1.44 16.72
CA LYS A 447 4.73 -1.43 17.68
C LYS A 447 3.98 -0.11 17.64
N GLN A 448 4.71 1.01 17.65
CA GLN A 448 4.17 2.35 17.50
C GLN A 448 3.26 2.44 16.27
N LEU A 449 3.76 2.01 15.11
CA LEU A 449 3.03 2.05 13.85
C LEU A 449 1.81 1.12 13.87
N ALA A 450 1.99 -0.15 14.26
CA ALA A 450 0.93 -1.14 14.24
C ALA A 450 -0.25 -0.77 15.16
N TYR A 451 0.04 -0.40 16.41
CA TYR A 451 -1.00 -0.02 17.37
C TYR A 451 -1.65 1.31 17.02
N HIS A 452 -0.89 2.27 16.47
CA HIS A 452 -1.47 3.52 15.97
C HIS A 452 -2.44 3.28 14.81
N GLN A 453 -2.05 2.45 13.83
CA GLN A 453 -2.93 2.09 12.70
C GLN A 453 -4.19 1.33 13.16
N LEU A 454 -4.06 0.40 14.12
CA LEU A 454 -5.22 -0.25 14.76
C LEU A 454 -6.15 0.77 15.41
N GLY A 455 -5.59 1.71 16.18
CA GLY A 455 -6.37 2.79 16.81
C GLY A 455 -7.14 3.62 15.79
N VAL A 456 -6.51 3.97 14.66
CA VAL A 456 -7.15 4.70 13.55
C VAL A 456 -8.31 3.92 12.96
N VAL A 457 -8.12 2.63 12.65
CA VAL A 457 -9.17 1.78 12.08
C VAL A 457 -10.35 1.61 13.05
N MET A 458 -10.08 1.38 14.34
CA MET A 458 -11.13 1.26 15.35
C MET A 458 -11.91 2.56 15.54
N LEU A 459 -11.24 3.71 15.44
CA LEU A 459 -11.89 5.03 15.51
C LEU A 459 -12.85 5.22 14.33
N GLU A 460 -12.43 4.86 13.11
CA GLU A 460 -13.26 4.91 11.90
C GLU A 460 -14.47 3.95 11.95
N ARG A 461 -14.31 2.82 12.64
CA ARG A 461 -15.39 1.87 12.95
C ARG A 461 -16.31 2.34 14.08
N THR A 462 -16.05 3.50 14.69
CA THR A 462 -16.77 4.05 15.85
C THR A 462 -16.65 3.21 17.13
N GLU A 463 -15.68 2.31 17.18
CA GLU A 463 -15.38 1.44 18.33
C GLU A 463 -14.45 2.18 19.31
N TYR A 464 -14.97 3.25 19.93
CA TYR A 464 -14.14 4.20 20.68
C TYR A 464 -13.40 3.63 21.90
N LYS A 465 -13.89 2.53 22.48
CA LYS A 465 -13.23 1.88 23.63
C LYS A 465 -11.95 1.17 23.17
N ASP A 466 -12.05 0.40 22.10
CA ASP A 466 -10.92 -0.33 21.53
C ASP A 466 -9.94 0.61 20.86
N ALA A 467 -10.43 1.64 20.16
CA ALA A 467 -9.60 2.73 19.63
C ALA A 467 -8.76 3.39 20.73
N GLN A 468 -9.39 3.75 21.87
CA GLN A 468 -8.68 4.35 22.99
C GLN A 468 -7.57 3.42 23.50
N LYS A 469 -7.86 2.12 23.67
CA LYS A 469 -6.89 1.14 24.14
C LYS A 469 -5.68 1.04 23.21
N TRP A 470 -5.90 0.85 21.91
CA TRP A 470 -4.80 0.72 20.94
C TRP A 470 -3.97 2.00 20.82
N PHE A 471 -4.59 3.18 20.90
CA PHE A 471 -3.83 4.42 20.96
C PHE A 471 -3.03 4.58 22.27
N GLU A 472 -3.56 4.12 23.41
CA GLU A 472 -2.82 4.11 24.68
C GLU A 472 -1.59 3.19 24.59
N GLU A 473 -1.71 1.99 24.00
CA GLU A 473 -0.58 1.08 23.73
C GLU A 473 0.46 1.71 22.78
N ALA A 474 0.02 2.44 21.76
CA ALA A 474 0.93 3.15 20.85
C ALA A 474 1.70 4.29 21.55
N VAL A 475 1.04 5.01 22.47
CA VAL A 475 1.69 6.04 23.31
C VAL A 475 2.70 5.39 24.26
N GLU A 476 2.37 4.25 24.87
CA GLU A 476 3.28 3.48 25.72
C GLU A 476 4.51 2.98 24.94
N ALA A 477 4.34 2.62 23.68
CA ALA A 477 5.46 2.29 22.77
C ALA A 477 6.28 3.53 22.34
N GLY A 478 5.87 4.75 22.70
CA GLY A 478 6.60 6.00 22.44
C GLY A 478 6.03 6.89 21.34
N HIS A 479 4.89 6.55 20.73
CA HIS A 479 4.29 7.36 19.67
C HIS A 479 3.46 8.51 20.24
N VAL A 480 4.10 9.66 20.44
CA VAL A 480 3.48 10.87 21.04
C VAL A 480 2.20 11.31 20.31
N TYR A 481 2.17 11.24 18.98
CA TYR A 481 1.02 11.66 18.17
C TYR A 481 -0.23 10.81 18.41
N SER A 482 -0.11 9.54 18.82
CA SER A 482 -1.27 8.70 19.18
C SER A 482 -2.09 9.26 20.34
N SER A 483 -1.54 10.20 21.13
CA SER A 483 -2.29 10.96 22.15
C SER A 483 -3.51 11.69 21.55
N VAL A 484 -3.44 12.10 20.29
CA VAL A 484 -4.57 12.67 19.55
C VAL A 484 -5.71 11.67 19.45
N GLY A 485 -5.40 10.43 19.08
CA GLY A 485 -6.36 9.34 19.00
C GLY A 485 -7.02 9.04 20.35
N VAL A 486 -6.24 9.02 21.44
CA VAL A 486 -6.77 8.87 22.80
C VAL A 486 -7.74 10.00 23.15
N ALA A 487 -7.36 11.25 22.85
CA ALA A 487 -8.19 12.43 23.13
C ALA A 487 -9.50 12.41 22.33
N ARG A 488 -9.46 12.05 21.03
CA ARG A 488 -10.66 11.93 20.19
C ARG A 488 -11.57 10.79 20.61
N ALA A 489 -11.01 9.64 20.95
CA ALA A 489 -11.79 8.52 21.48
C ALA A 489 -12.52 8.91 22.79
N LYS A 490 -11.84 9.61 23.71
CA LYS A 490 -12.46 10.15 24.94
C LYS A 490 -13.53 11.20 24.65
N TYR A 491 -13.28 12.09 23.69
CA TYR A 491 -14.25 13.11 23.27
C TYR A 491 -15.53 12.48 22.72
N ASN A 492 -15.41 11.50 21.81
CA ASN A 492 -16.55 10.79 21.22
C ASN A 492 -17.34 9.96 22.23
N ARG A 493 -16.72 9.59 23.36
CA ARG A 493 -17.38 8.99 24.52
C ARG A 493 -18.07 10.01 25.45
N GLY A 494 -18.04 11.30 25.09
CA GLY A 494 -18.64 12.40 25.86
C GLY A 494 -17.71 13.03 26.91
N HIS A 495 -16.43 12.63 26.98
CA HIS A 495 -15.50 13.09 28.01
C HIS A 495 -14.68 14.30 27.54
N LYS A 496 -15.36 15.39 27.14
CA LYS A 496 -14.76 16.59 26.55
C LYS A 496 -13.66 17.23 27.42
N TYR A 497 -13.91 17.39 28.72
CA TYR A 497 -12.92 17.99 29.64
C TYR A 497 -11.66 17.11 29.77
N SER A 498 -11.83 15.78 29.75
CA SER A 498 -10.69 14.87 29.82
C SER A 498 -9.81 14.95 28.57
N ALA A 499 -10.43 15.05 27.38
CA ALA A 499 -9.71 15.23 26.12
C ALA A 499 -8.94 16.57 26.11
N TYR A 500 -9.58 17.66 26.54
CA TYR A 500 -8.94 18.96 26.66
C TYR A 500 -7.73 18.95 27.62
N LYS A 501 -7.92 18.41 28.83
CA LYS A 501 -6.87 18.34 29.86
C LYS A 501 -5.66 17.55 29.37
N MET A 502 -5.90 16.43 28.68
CA MET A 502 -4.85 15.61 28.08
C MET A 502 -4.06 16.37 27.01
N MET A 503 -4.74 17.09 26.13
CA MET A 503 -4.03 17.88 25.11
C MET A 503 -3.25 19.04 25.73
N ASN A 504 -3.76 19.62 26.82
CA ASN A 504 -3.06 20.67 27.53
C ASN A 504 -1.80 20.17 28.25
N SER A 505 -1.83 18.97 28.86
CA SER A 505 -0.61 18.36 29.41
C SER A 505 0.39 18.04 28.32
N LEU A 506 -0.05 17.48 27.19
CA LEU A 506 0.81 17.17 26.06
C LEU A 506 1.61 18.39 25.57
N ILE A 507 0.94 19.55 25.42
CA ILE A 507 1.56 20.83 25.03
C ILE A 507 2.56 21.33 26.09
N SER A 508 2.33 21.01 27.36
CA SER A 508 3.22 21.43 28.46
C SER A 508 4.45 20.52 28.57
N ASP A 509 4.29 19.24 28.23
CA ASP A 509 5.31 18.21 28.40
C ASP A 509 6.30 18.16 27.22
N HIS A 510 5.89 18.63 26.03
CA HIS A 510 6.67 18.57 24.80
C HIS A 510 6.87 19.94 24.15
N THR A 511 7.79 20.02 23.19
CA THR A 511 7.93 21.21 22.35
C THR A 511 6.62 21.52 21.63
N PRO A 512 6.04 22.72 21.80
CA PRO A 512 4.76 23.06 21.21
C PRO A 512 4.85 23.12 19.68
N VAL A 513 3.99 22.37 19.01
CA VAL A 513 3.87 22.31 17.55
C VAL A 513 2.44 22.61 17.11
N GLY A 514 2.27 23.13 15.89
CA GLY A 514 0.98 23.67 15.42
C GLY A 514 -0.19 22.68 15.51
N TRP A 515 0.05 21.41 15.19
CA TRP A 515 -1.00 20.38 15.26
C TRP A 515 -1.52 20.15 16.68
N MET A 516 -0.73 20.41 17.72
CA MET A 516 -1.20 20.24 19.10
C MET A 516 -2.29 21.25 19.46
N TYR A 517 -2.11 22.51 19.06
CA TYR A 517 -3.14 23.54 19.24
C TYR A 517 -4.33 23.31 18.32
N GLN A 518 -4.10 22.82 17.09
CA GLN A 518 -5.16 22.41 16.19
C GLN A 518 -6.09 21.40 16.85
N GLU A 519 -5.55 20.30 17.39
CA GLU A 519 -6.35 19.27 18.04
C GLU A 519 -7.01 19.78 19.32
N ARG A 520 -6.31 20.57 20.16
CA ARG A 520 -6.92 21.15 21.37
C ARG A 520 -8.12 22.03 21.05
N SER A 521 -8.08 22.75 19.91
CA SER A 521 -9.17 23.61 19.46
C SER A 521 -10.48 22.87 19.20
N LEU A 522 -10.44 21.55 18.94
CA LEU A 522 -11.63 20.69 18.81
C LEU A 522 -12.40 20.59 20.13
N TYR A 523 -11.69 20.67 21.26
CA TYR A 523 -12.26 20.52 22.59
C TYR A 523 -12.58 21.88 23.25
N CYS A 524 -12.33 22.99 22.56
CA CYS A 524 -12.59 24.35 23.05
C CYS A 524 -13.85 24.96 22.44
N THR A 525 -14.32 26.08 23.00
CA THR A 525 -15.39 26.91 22.41
C THR A 525 -15.04 28.39 22.48
N GLY A 526 -15.68 29.19 21.61
CA GLY A 526 -15.56 30.65 21.64
C GLY A 526 -14.13 31.18 21.45
N LYS A 527 -13.69 32.05 22.37
CA LYS A 527 -12.40 32.75 22.27
C LYS A 527 -11.19 31.83 22.40
N GLU A 528 -11.26 30.82 23.26
CA GLU A 528 -10.17 29.86 23.45
C GLU A 528 -9.90 29.08 22.17
N LYS A 529 -10.97 28.63 21.49
CA LYS A 529 -10.86 27.97 20.19
C LYS A 529 -10.14 28.86 19.18
N LEU A 530 -10.52 30.13 19.07
CA LEU A 530 -9.87 31.08 18.16
C LEU A 530 -8.39 31.32 18.50
N MET A 531 -8.04 31.38 19.78
CA MET A 531 -6.66 31.54 20.24
C MET A 531 -5.80 30.33 19.87
N ASP A 532 -6.32 29.12 20.05
CA ASP A 532 -5.66 27.89 19.64
C ASP A 532 -5.48 27.82 18.11
N LEU A 533 -6.51 28.16 17.33
CA LEU A 533 -6.43 28.19 15.86
C LEU A 533 -5.39 29.21 15.37
N ASN A 534 -5.28 30.38 16.01
CA ASN A 534 -4.26 31.36 15.67
C ASN A 534 -2.85 30.84 15.97
N THR A 535 -2.64 30.31 17.18
CA THR A 535 -1.36 29.74 17.60
C THR A 535 -0.93 28.58 16.71
N ALA A 536 -1.88 27.73 16.29
CA ALA A 536 -1.62 26.64 15.36
C ALA A 536 -1.00 27.14 14.04
N THR A 537 -1.56 28.22 13.46
CA THR A 537 -1.04 28.79 12.20
C THR A 537 0.22 29.63 12.35
N GLU A 538 0.52 30.13 13.55
CA GLU A 538 1.78 30.80 13.84
C GLU A 538 2.95 29.79 13.91
N LEU A 539 2.68 28.60 14.47
CA LEU A 539 3.65 27.51 14.56
C LEU A 539 3.77 26.71 13.26
N ASP A 540 2.66 26.49 12.56
CA ASP A 540 2.61 25.76 11.30
C ASP A 540 1.58 26.37 10.33
N PRO A 541 2.02 27.22 9.38
CA PRO A 541 1.15 27.83 8.37
C PRO A 541 0.58 26.84 7.34
N THR A 542 1.06 25.59 7.30
CA THR A 542 0.64 24.59 6.31
C THR A 542 -0.60 23.81 6.72
N LEU A 543 -1.02 23.94 7.98
CA LEU A 543 -2.22 23.29 8.52
C LEU A 543 -3.48 23.89 7.92
N SER A 544 -4.28 23.09 7.21
CA SER A 544 -5.49 23.59 6.52
C SER A 544 -6.68 23.82 7.46
N PHE A 545 -6.83 22.98 8.48
CA PHE A 545 -7.99 23.01 9.38
C PHE A 545 -8.19 24.37 10.07
N PRO A 546 -7.15 25.03 10.64
CA PRO A 546 -7.34 26.33 11.28
C PRO A 546 -7.93 27.42 10.37
N TYR A 547 -7.48 27.48 9.12
CA TYR A 547 -8.02 28.43 8.14
C TYR A 547 -9.46 28.09 7.76
N LYS A 548 -9.77 26.81 7.52
CA LYS A 548 -11.13 26.34 7.24
C LYS A 548 -12.11 26.71 8.36
N CYS A 549 -11.73 26.43 9.62
CA CYS A 549 -12.56 26.75 10.77
C CYS A 549 -12.78 28.26 10.96
N ARG A 550 -11.73 29.08 10.85
CA ARG A 550 -11.86 30.55 10.95
C ARG A 550 -12.73 31.09 9.82
N ALA A 551 -12.59 30.60 8.59
CA ALA A 551 -13.43 30.98 7.47
C ALA A 551 -14.92 30.66 7.74
N VAL A 552 -15.23 29.48 8.27
CA VAL A 552 -16.61 29.11 8.64
C VAL A 552 -17.18 30.04 9.71
N LEU A 553 -16.41 30.34 10.76
CA LEU A 553 -16.83 31.29 11.80
C LEU A 553 -17.08 32.69 11.23
N LEU A 554 -16.24 33.16 10.30
CA LEU A 554 -16.43 34.44 9.62
C LEU A 554 -17.70 34.46 8.74
N VAL A 555 -18.02 33.37 8.05
CA VAL A 555 -19.27 33.23 7.29
C VAL A 555 -20.48 33.28 8.23
N GLN A 556 -20.41 32.65 9.40
CA GLN A 556 -21.46 32.73 10.42
C GLN A 556 -21.64 34.16 10.96
N GLU A 557 -20.58 34.96 10.99
CA GLU A 557 -20.60 36.40 11.31
C GLU A 557 -20.97 37.29 10.10
N ASN A 558 -21.35 36.71 8.96
CA ASN A 558 -21.66 37.41 7.71
C ASN A 558 -20.50 38.22 7.11
N LYS A 559 -19.25 37.82 7.38
CA LYS A 559 -18.01 38.43 6.87
C LYS A 559 -17.43 37.59 5.72
N LEU A 560 -18.18 37.47 4.62
CA LEU A 560 -17.86 36.58 3.50
C LEU A 560 -16.52 36.91 2.81
N GLU A 561 -16.23 38.20 2.56
CA GLU A 561 -14.96 38.63 1.96
C GLU A 561 -13.74 38.33 2.85
N SER A 562 -13.90 38.46 4.16
CA SER A 562 -12.87 38.10 5.13
C SER A 562 -12.64 36.59 5.15
N ALA A 563 -13.70 35.78 5.00
CA ALA A 563 -13.59 34.33 4.92
C ALA A 563 -12.81 33.87 3.66
N ILE A 564 -13.07 34.49 2.49
CA ILE A 564 -12.27 34.25 1.28
C ILE A 564 -10.80 34.65 1.51
N SER A 565 -10.57 35.79 2.14
CA SER A 565 -9.21 36.25 2.46
C SER A 565 -8.47 35.29 3.38
N GLU A 566 -9.19 34.66 4.31
CA GLU A 566 -8.64 33.63 5.21
C GLU A 566 -8.27 32.34 4.46
N LEU A 567 -9.16 31.85 3.57
CA LEU A 567 -8.88 30.69 2.72
C LEU A 567 -7.75 30.96 1.70
N ASN A 568 -7.59 32.19 1.24
CA ASN A 568 -6.49 32.57 0.36
C ASN A 568 -5.12 32.42 1.03
N LYS A 569 -5.03 32.56 2.36
CA LYS A 569 -3.77 32.37 3.09
C LYS A 569 -3.28 30.91 2.97
N ILE A 570 -4.15 29.93 3.23
CA ILE A 570 -3.76 28.52 3.14
C ILE A 570 -3.51 28.09 1.69
N ILE A 571 -4.29 28.57 0.73
CA ILE A 571 -4.10 28.25 -0.69
C ILE A 571 -2.74 28.75 -1.22
N GLY A 572 -2.16 29.77 -0.57
CA GLY A 572 -0.78 30.18 -0.84
C GLY A 572 0.27 29.13 -0.45
N PHE A 573 0.00 28.28 0.54
CA PHE A 573 0.90 27.20 0.98
C PHE A 573 0.56 25.85 0.34
N LYS A 574 -0.72 25.47 0.37
CA LYS A 574 -1.21 24.16 -0.07
C LYS A 574 -2.60 24.30 -0.70
N VAL A 575 -2.73 23.82 -1.94
CA VAL A 575 -4.01 23.67 -2.60
C VAL A 575 -4.63 22.34 -2.16
N SER A 576 -5.77 22.39 -1.48
CA SER A 576 -6.54 21.19 -1.10
C SER A 576 -7.97 21.26 -1.66
N PRO A 577 -8.57 20.12 -2.06
CA PRO A 577 -9.93 20.07 -2.57
C PRO A 577 -10.95 20.70 -1.62
N ASP A 578 -10.90 20.37 -0.32
CA ASP A 578 -11.79 20.94 0.69
C ASP A 578 -11.73 22.48 0.75
N CYS A 579 -10.54 23.07 0.64
CA CYS A 579 -10.37 24.52 0.70
C CYS A 579 -10.92 25.19 -0.55
N LEU A 580 -10.72 24.58 -1.73
CA LEU A 580 -11.30 25.06 -2.99
C LEU A 580 -12.82 24.96 -2.99
N GLU A 581 -13.37 23.85 -2.48
CA GLU A 581 -14.82 23.68 -2.35
C GLU A 581 -15.44 24.74 -1.43
N LEU A 582 -14.83 24.99 -0.26
CA LEU A 582 -15.30 26.02 0.66
C LEU A 582 -15.24 27.42 0.05
N ARG A 583 -14.16 27.75 -0.66
CA ARG A 583 -14.02 29.04 -1.33
C ARG A 583 -15.05 29.19 -2.46
N ALA A 584 -15.25 28.15 -3.27
CA ALA A 584 -16.26 28.12 -4.32
C ALA A 584 -17.66 28.33 -3.76
N TRP A 585 -18.00 27.67 -2.65
CA TRP A 585 -19.29 27.86 -1.98
C TRP A 585 -19.50 29.32 -1.56
N ILE A 586 -18.50 29.93 -0.90
CA ILE A 586 -18.58 31.32 -0.44
C ILE A 586 -18.66 32.29 -1.64
N SER A 587 -17.91 32.03 -2.71
CA SER A 587 -17.97 32.81 -3.96
C SER A 587 -19.35 32.75 -4.63
N ILE A 588 -20.01 31.57 -4.66
CA ILE A 588 -21.38 31.45 -5.19
C ILE A 588 -22.35 32.32 -4.38
N VAL A 589 -22.21 32.34 -3.05
CA VAL A 589 -23.06 33.18 -2.17
C VAL A 589 -22.78 34.67 -2.34
N LEU A 590 -21.54 35.05 -2.63
CA LEU A 590 -21.15 36.42 -2.99
C LEU A 590 -21.54 36.82 -4.43
N GLU A 591 -22.14 35.91 -5.21
CA GLU A 591 -22.41 36.07 -6.64
C GLU A 591 -21.14 36.30 -7.49
N ASP A 592 -19.97 35.94 -6.94
CA ASP A 592 -18.69 35.86 -7.67
C ASP A 592 -18.61 34.52 -8.41
N TYR A 593 -19.41 34.40 -9.47
CA TYR A 593 -19.47 33.19 -10.29
C TYR A 593 -18.15 32.92 -11.02
N GLU A 594 -17.37 33.96 -11.34
CA GLU A 594 -16.05 33.79 -11.97
C GLU A 594 -15.09 33.08 -11.02
N GLY A 595 -15.05 33.54 -9.76
CA GLY A 595 -14.22 32.92 -8.75
C GLY A 595 -14.63 31.49 -8.41
N ALA A 596 -15.94 31.23 -8.34
CA ALA A 596 -16.46 29.89 -8.13
C ALA A 596 -16.10 28.94 -9.27
N LEU A 597 -16.30 29.35 -10.53
CA LEU A 597 -15.96 28.53 -11.71
C LEU A 597 -14.47 28.17 -11.76
N ARG A 598 -13.61 29.14 -11.40
CA ARG A 598 -12.16 28.95 -11.30
C ARG A 598 -11.82 27.86 -10.28
N ASP A 599 -12.39 27.91 -9.09
CA ASP A 599 -12.11 26.95 -8.02
C ASP A 599 -12.62 25.55 -8.32
N VAL A 600 -13.83 25.44 -8.88
CA VAL A 600 -14.42 24.15 -9.29
C VAL A 600 -13.56 23.46 -10.35
N ARG A 601 -13.05 24.22 -11.33
CA ARG A 601 -12.17 23.66 -12.37
C ARG A 601 -10.80 23.27 -11.86
N ALA A 602 -10.23 24.05 -10.94
CA ALA A 602 -8.98 23.69 -10.29
C ALA A 602 -9.14 22.37 -9.53
N LEU A 603 -10.24 22.24 -8.78
CA LEU A 603 -10.59 21.03 -8.06
C LEU A 603 -10.79 19.82 -8.99
N LEU A 604 -11.49 19.96 -10.12
CA LEU A 604 -11.63 18.89 -11.12
C LEU A 604 -10.32 18.54 -11.84
N THR A 605 -9.32 19.42 -11.79
CA THR A 605 -7.98 19.08 -12.29
C THR A 605 -7.23 18.18 -11.32
N LEU A 606 -7.42 18.41 -10.02
CA LEU A 606 -6.80 17.59 -8.97
C LEU A 606 -7.51 16.23 -8.86
N ASP A 607 -8.84 16.23 -8.89
CA ASP A 607 -9.68 15.04 -8.88
C ASP A 607 -10.82 15.18 -9.90
N PRO A 608 -10.70 14.53 -11.08
CA PRO A 608 -11.73 14.59 -12.13
C PRO A 608 -13.11 14.09 -11.70
N ASN A 609 -13.18 13.20 -10.71
CA ASN A 609 -14.43 12.58 -10.25
C ASN A 609 -14.95 13.20 -8.95
N TYR A 610 -14.43 14.37 -8.56
CA TYR A 610 -14.75 14.95 -7.26
C TYR A 610 -16.23 15.30 -7.12
N MET A 611 -16.79 14.85 -5.99
CA MET A 611 -18.19 15.10 -5.64
C MET A 611 -18.29 16.20 -4.57
N MET A 612 -18.72 17.38 -5.01
CA MET A 612 -18.93 18.54 -4.15
C MET A 612 -20.20 18.42 -3.31
N PHE A 613 -20.24 19.19 -2.23
CA PHE A 613 -21.36 19.40 -1.33
C PHE A 613 -21.83 18.11 -0.67
N TYR A 614 -20.91 17.38 -0.05
CA TYR A 614 -21.16 16.08 0.61
C TYR A 614 -21.68 15.01 -0.36
N GLY A 615 -21.01 14.85 -1.50
CA GLY A 615 -21.40 13.81 -2.45
C GLY A 615 -22.62 14.13 -3.29
N LYS A 616 -23.20 15.33 -3.17
CA LYS A 616 -24.49 15.64 -3.81
C LYS A 616 -24.39 16.09 -5.25
N LYS A 617 -23.24 16.62 -5.68
CA LYS A 617 -23.05 17.11 -7.04
C LYS A 617 -21.66 16.84 -7.57
N HIS A 618 -21.60 16.34 -8.78
CA HIS A 618 -20.36 16.29 -9.53
C HIS A 618 -19.90 17.70 -9.92
N GLY A 619 -18.60 17.99 -9.87
CA GLY A 619 -18.08 19.31 -10.22
C GLY A 619 -18.46 19.75 -11.64
N ASP A 620 -18.50 18.84 -12.62
CA ASP A 620 -18.89 19.17 -14.01
C ASP A 620 -20.30 19.73 -14.11
N GLN A 621 -21.24 19.21 -13.31
CA GLN A 621 -22.62 19.72 -13.30
C GLN A 621 -22.64 21.18 -12.84
N LEU A 622 -21.78 21.54 -11.89
CA LEU A 622 -21.65 22.92 -11.43
C LEU A 622 -20.96 23.80 -12.47
N VAL A 623 -19.97 23.28 -13.19
CA VAL A 623 -19.33 23.98 -14.33
C VAL A 623 -20.36 24.32 -15.42
N GLU A 624 -21.22 23.37 -15.79
CA GLU A 624 -22.28 23.59 -16.78
C GLU A 624 -23.31 24.64 -16.33
N LEU A 625 -23.65 24.65 -15.03
CA LEU A 625 -24.57 25.64 -14.47
C LEU A 625 -23.96 27.04 -14.37
N LEU A 626 -22.65 27.16 -14.13
CA LEU A 626 -21.93 28.43 -14.03
C LEU A 626 -21.52 28.99 -15.39
N ARG A 627 -21.36 28.13 -16.43
CA ARG A 627 -20.94 28.51 -17.78
C ARG A 627 -21.75 29.66 -18.41
N PRO A 628 -23.09 29.75 -18.27
CA PRO A 628 -23.87 30.84 -18.85
C PRO A 628 -23.69 32.19 -18.12
N LEU A 629 -23.15 32.17 -16.90
CA LEU A 629 -23.08 33.33 -16.01
C LEU A 629 -21.73 34.06 -16.07
N VAL A 630 -20.73 33.48 -16.73
CA VAL A 630 -19.31 33.87 -16.65
C VAL A 630 -18.66 33.91 -18.04
N GLN A 631 -17.63 34.74 -18.21
CA GLN A 631 -16.81 34.72 -19.43
C GLN A 631 -16.05 33.39 -19.56
N GLN A 632 -16.03 32.79 -20.75
CA GLN A 632 -15.41 31.48 -20.94
C GLN A 632 -13.89 31.52 -20.72
N TYR A 633 -13.45 31.13 -19.53
CA TYR A 633 -12.06 30.79 -19.27
C TYR A 633 -11.77 29.36 -19.74
N SER A 634 -10.54 29.09 -20.19
CA SER A 634 -10.04 27.73 -20.29
C SER A 634 -9.64 27.19 -18.91
N GLN A 635 -9.40 25.89 -18.79
CA GLN A 635 -8.83 25.31 -17.57
C GLN A 635 -7.46 25.94 -17.25
N ALA A 636 -6.66 26.21 -18.29
CA ALA A 636 -5.40 26.94 -18.19
C ALA A 636 -5.59 28.36 -17.61
N ASP A 637 -6.58 29.12 -18.07
CA ASP A 637 -6.82 30.49 -17.58
C ASP A 637 -7.28 30.52 -16.11
N CYS A 638 -8.13 29.58 -15.69
CA CYS A 638 -8.56 29.44 -14.31
C CYS A 638 -7.38 29.17 -13.37
N TRP A 639 -6.52 28.25 -13.77
CA TRP A 639 -5.31 27.95 -13.03
C TRP A 639 -4.34 29.13 -13.01
N MET A 640 -4.13 29.84 -14.11
CA MET A 640 -3.27 31.03 -14.17
C MET A 640 -3.66 32.09 -13.12
N GLN A 641 -4.96 32.32 -12.92
CA GLN A 641 -5.45 33.24 -11.89
C GLN A 641 -5.24 32.73 -10.45
N LEU A 642 -5.22 31.40 -10.27
CA LEU A 642 -4.91 30.75 -9.00
C LEU A 642 -3.38 30.78 -8.74
N TYR A 643 -2.58 30.64 -9.80
CA TYR A 643 -1.11 30.57 -9.82
C TYR A 643 -0.40 31.88 -9.51
N ASP A 644 -0.92 33.03 -9.95
CA ASP A 644 -0.34 34.34 -9.62
C ASP A 644 -0.32 34.62 -8.10
N ARG A 645 -1.04 33.81 -7.30
CA ARG A 645 -1.03 33.84 -5.83
C ARG A 645 -0.30 32.65 -5.18
N TRP A 646 -0.14 31.53 -5.88
CA TRP A 646 0.38 30.26 -5.34
C TRP A 646 1.86 29.99 -5.65
N SER A 647 2.37 30.41 -6.82
CA SER A 647 3.77 30.17 -7.25
C SER A 647 4.85 30.88 -6.42
N SER A 648 4.49 31.64 -5.38
CA SER A 648 5.48 32.30 -4.54
C SER A 648 6.11 31.34 -3.52
N VAL A 649 5.43 30.25 -3.15
CA VAL A 649 5.82 29.40 -2.01
C VAL A 649 6.15 27.95 -2.39
N ASP A 650 5.45 27.34 -3.36
CA ASP A 650 5.62 25.93 -3.71
C ASP A 650 5.82 25.72 -5.23
N ASP A 651 7.08 25.82 -5.66
CA ASP A 651 7.48 25.63 -7.05
C ASP A 651 7.28 24.17 -7.51
N ILE A 652 7.42 23.19 -6.60
CA ILE A 652 7.31 21.74 -6.91
C ILE A 652 5.85 21.34 -7.10
N GLY A 653 4.95 21.73 -6.18
CA GLY A 653 3.52 21.49 -6.32
C GLY A 653 2.96 22.23 -7.54
N SER A 654 3.43 23.46 -7.79
CA SER A 654 3.08 24.21 -9.00
C SER A 654 3.51 23.47 -10.27
N LEU A 655 4.71 22.89 -10.29
CA LEU A 655 5.22 22.11 -11.42
C LEU A 655 4.40 20.83 -11.63
N ALA A 656 4.04 20.12 -10.55
CA ALA A 656 3.23 18.90 -10.62
C ALA A 656 1.86 19.15 -11.25
N VAL A 657 1.16 20.22 -10.84
CA VAL A 657 -0.12 20.58 -11.44
C VAL A 657 0.04 21.03 -12.89
N VAL A 658 1.08 21.80 -13.23
CA VAL A 658 1.37 22.15 -14.63
C VAL A 658 1.59 20.90 -15.48
N HIS A 659 2.28 19.88 -14.96
CA HIS A 659 2.46 18.58 -15.63
C HIS A 659 1.13 17.86 -15.85
N GLN A 660 0.28 17.79 -14.83
CA GLN A 660 -1.04 17.15 -14.93
C GLN A 660 -1.94 17.87 -15.95
N MET A 661 -1.85 19.21 -16.02
CA MET A 661 -2.57 20.00 -17.00
C MET A 661 -2.05 19.80 -18.43
N LEU A 662 -0.74 19.67 -18.62
CA LEU A 662 -0.13 19.38 -19.92
C LEU A 662 -0.56 18.01 -20.47
N ALA A 663 -0.90 17.05 -19.60
CA ALA A 663 -1.46 15.77 -19.99
C ALA A 663 -2.91 15.89 -20.51
N ASN A 664 -3.69 16.81 -19.93
CA ASN A 664 -5.13 16.94 -20.20
C ASN A 664 -5.49 17.99 -21.27
N ASP A 665 -4.69 19.04 -21.46
CA ASP A 665 -5.01 20.15 -22.39
C ASP A 665 -3.98 20.28 -23.54
N SER A 666 -4.49 20.26 -24.77
CA SER A 666 -3.67 20.26 -26.00
C SER A 666 -3.18 21.66 -26.42
N ARG A 667 -3.60 22.73 -25.74
CA ARG A 667 -3.11 24.10 -25.96
C ARG A 667 -1.80 24.35 -25.21
N LYS A 668 -0.74 23.87 -25.85
CA LYS A 668 0.60 23.65 -25.29
C LYS A 668 1.39 24.93 -24.92
N SER A 669 1.34 26.01 -25.70
CA SER A 669 2.38 27.06 -25.64
C SER A 669 2.53 27.79 -24.30
N LEU A 670 1.42 28.15 -23.63
CA LEU A 670 1.45 28.91 -22.38
C LEU A 670 1.91 28.06 -21.18
N LEU A 671 1.44 26.81 -21.11
CA LEU A 671 1.79 25.87 -20.05
C LEU A 671 3.26 25.46 -20.14
N TRP A 672 3.79 25.19 -21.35
CA TRP A 672 5.23 24.93 -21.54
C TRP A 672 6.10 26.14 -21.15
N PHE A 673 5.67 27.36 -21.48
CA PHE A 673 6.39 28.57 -21.07
C PHE A 673 6.46 28.69 -19.55
N ARG A 674 5.37 28.38 -18.84
CA ARG A 674 5.37 28.43 -17.37
C ARG A 674 6.13 27.27 -16.74
N GLN A 675 6.05 26.06 -17.29
CA GLN A 675 6.91 24.95 -16.88
C GLN A 675 8.38 25.34 -17.00
N SER A 676 8.76 25.99 -18.10
CA SER A 676 10.13 26.47 -18.28
C SER A 676 10.54 27.52 -17.26
N LEU A 677 9.62 28.43 -16.87
CA LEU A 677 9.87 29.42 -15.82
C LEU A 677 10.00 28.81 -14.42
N LEU A 678 9.18 27.80 -14.10
CA LEU A 678 9.25 27.07 -12.84
C LEU A 678 10.52 26.22 -12.75
N LEU A 679 10.96 25.63 -13.86
CA LEU A 679 12.22 24.87 -13.91
C LEU A 679 13.47 25.78 -13.88
N LEU A 680 13.32 27.07 -14.21
CA LEU A 680 14.39 28.07 -14.16
C LEU A 680 14.59 28.68 -12.78
N ARG A 681 13.55 28.63 -11.93
CA ARG A 681 13.55 29.13 -10.57
C ARG A 681 14.00 28.03 -9.62
#